data_AF-A0A497XN64-F1
#
_entry.id   AF-A0A497XN64-F1
#
_cell.length_a   1.000
_cell.length_b   1.000
_cell.length_c   1.000
_cell.angle_alpha   90.00
_cell.angle_beta   90.00
_cell.angle_gamma   90.00
#
_symmetry.space_group_name_H-M   'P 1'
#
loop_
_entity.id
_entity.type
_entity.pdbx_description
1 polymer ?
#
loop_
_entity_poly.entity_id
_entity_poly.type
_entity_poly.pdbx_seq_one_letter_code
_entity_poly.pdbx_strand_id
1 'polypeptide(L)'
;MWRVIYTGQRPQNENIALDQVMLELKAEGKIPNTIRFLQFKPECVLIGYHQAIEQEVREEYTKREGIEVGRRITGGGAIYFDETQIGWEIIADRRDFGELSYEHITEKICKAAAKALNKLGVKAEFRPRNDIEVEGKKISGTGGVFEGNAFLYQGTVLVDFNVERMLKSLQIPVEKLTSKGIKAAEDRVTWLKRELGRIPEKEEVFQAFLQAFKEEFGIEAQWGELTEEEKRLLEEKKDYFKSDEWIYHVKRAPESSEVLFGIYRCPGGTFRVSAKVDSDRKLLQQVVINGDLFINPKRLIYDLEAYLKHTPVQDVEKRIREFFEKNRFESVNLTVDDFVEAVMFPLRKLEAQDLGIEKKSLNKVIGSIGGGLKDNIKKAKVMLLPYCAKPAWCDYRHTDDCGECGGCTVGDLYRMAYERGMIPITITSFEMLRDTLQWCAENGYTYIGHCCYEFYEKRYEIFRKAKDWGANGVLIDIIGTTCYDLGVEEEEKAYHGEFQVELDLFVEDSQKILSLKEKVEEHDERQKRERPQPAEPLRDFIPEYYKIPKAVSGPEEDRTRLPIVKEKDKNVGFINGEKVRYEEAFREAVKLLMKAERPTIIVGPLVLWRWSEETERKAELVKKLKELFPNLNVHVLPDYRPKNKNFDPSREIDPPNPHISILHGNHDLTLMIGVHCYRTDFVIRLLKKHTDTKIVTLCNLYGHPDADVSLSGINAEKLEEFVNYPSMLNTL
;
A
#
# COMPACT_ATOMS: atom_id res chain seq x y z
N MET A 1 -14.03 -51.04 11.35
CA MET A 1 -15.20 -50.24 11.74
C MET A 1 -14.71 -49.05 12.55
N TRP A 2 -15.09 -47.85 12.16
CA TRP A 2 -14.68 -46.59 12.77
C TRP A 2 -15.64 -46.19 13.88
N ARG A 3 -15.15 -45.51 14.91
CA ARG A 3 -15.99 -45.01 16.00
C ARG A 3 -16.57 -43.64 15.62
N VAL A 4 -17.84 -43.39 15.94
CA VAL A 4 -18.47 -42.06 15.84
C VAL A 4 -18.82 -41.58 17.24
N ILE A 5 -18.47 -40.34 17.57
CA ILE A 5 -18.83 -39.72 18.85
C ILE A 5 -19.40 -38.32 18.62
N TYR A 6 -20.33 -37.90 19.48
CA TYR A 6 -20.73 -36.50 19.64
C TYR A 6 -20.38 -36.07 21.06
N THR A 7 -19.50 -35.08 21.21
CA THR A 7 -19.00 -34.65 22.53
C THR A 7 -19.83 -33.53 23.16
N GLY A 8 -20.88 -33.06 22.48
CA GLY A 8 -21.77 -32.02 22.99
C GLY A 8 -21.20 -30.60 22.82
N GLN A 9 -21.82 -29.66 23.53
CA GLN A 9 -21.33 -28.29 23.71
C GLN A 9 -20.34 -28.26 24.88
N ARG A 10 -19.12 -27.78 24.64
CA ARG A 10 -18.05 -27.69 25.66
C ARG A 10 -17.29 -26.37 25.58
N PRO A 11 -16.67 -25.92 26.69
CA PRO A 11 -15.73 -24.80 26.67
C PRO A 11 -14.53 -25.05 25.76
N GLN A 12 -13.84 -23.99 25.34
CA GLN A 12 -12.78 -24.09 24.35
C GLN A 12 -11.65 -25.05 24.75
N ASN A 13 -11.25 -24.99 26.03
CA ASN A 13 -10.11 -25.73 26.55
C ASN A 13 -10.37 -27.23 26.60
N GLU A 14 -11.61 -27.66 26.84
CA GLU A 14 -11.97 -29.08 26.86
C GLU A 14 -11.97 -29.69 25.45
N ASN A 15 -12.53 -28.99 24.46
CA ASN A 15 -12.51 -29.47 23.08
C ASN A 15 -11.07 -29.57 22.56
N ILE A 16 -10.23 -28.56 22.81
CA ILE A 16 -8.82 -28.57 22.37
C ILE A 16 -8.02 -29.64 23.13
N ALA A 17 -8.29 -29.86 24.42
CA ALA A 17 -7.68 -30.95 25.17
C ALA A 17 -8.04 -32.31 24.58
N LEU A 18 -9.30 -32.53 24.22
CA LEU A 18 -9.72 -33.76 23.54
C LEU A 18 -9.05 -33.92 22.18
N ASP A 19 -8.83 -32.84 21.42
CA ASP A 19 -8.10 -32.91 20.13
C ASP A 19 -6.71 -33.50 20.34
N GLN A 20 -5.98 -32.96 21.31
CA GLN A 20 -4.61 -33.41 21.60
C GLN A 20 -4.62 -34.85 22.12
N VAL A 21 -5.51 -35.17 23.07
CA VAL A 21 -5.62 -36.51 23.67
C VAL A 21 -5.95 -37.56 22.62
N MET A 22 -6.95 -37.31 21.78
CA MET A 22 -7.36 -38.28 20.75
C MET A 22 -6.28 -38.45 19.69
N LEU A 23 -5.60 -37.37 19.28
CA LEU A 23 -4.49 -37.45 18.34
C LEU A 23 -3.33 -38.30 18.89
N GLU A 24 -2.90 -38.04 20.13
CA GLU A 24 -1.83 -38.80 20.80
C GLU A 24 -2.20 -40.27 20.96
N LEU A 25 -3.38 -40.56 21.51
CA LEU A 25 -3.84 -41.95 21.69
C LEU A 25 -3.99 -42.67 20.35
N LYS A 26 -4.38 -41.96 19.27
CA LYS A 26 -4.44 -42.55 17.94
C LYS A 26 -3.04 -42.84 17.39
N ALA A 27 -2.07 -41.94 17.60
CA ALA A 27 -0.67 -42.14 17.24
C ALA A 27 -0.06 -43.35 17.97
N GLU A 28 -0.45 -43.56 19.23
CA GLU A 28 -0.06 -44.72 20.04
C GLU A 28 -0.85 -46.01 19.73
N GLY A 29 -1.86 -45.95 18.86
CA GLY A 29 -2.72 -47.09 18.53
C GLY A 29 -3.66 -47.53 19.65
N LYS A 30 -3.89 -46.68 20.65
CA LYS A 30 -4.76 -46.96 21.82
C LYS A 30 -6.24 -46.73 21.57
N ILE A 31 -6.59 -45.97 20.53
CA ILE A 31 -8.00 -45.74 20.12
C ILE A 31 -8.20 -46.11 18.64
N PRO A 32 -9.41 -46.54 18.25
CA PRO A 32 -9.75 -46.75 16.84
C PRO A 32 -9.81 -45.42 16.08
N ASN A 33 -9.81 -45.51 14.75
CA ASN A 33 -10.16 -44.34 13.92
C ASN A 33 -11.53 -43.80 14.36
N THR A 34 -11.61 -42.50 14.55
CA THR A 34 -12.78 -41.85 15.14
C THR A 34 -13.22 -40.67 14.28
N ILE A 35 -14.52 -40.60 14.01
CA ILE A 35 -15.20 -39.40 13.54
C ILE A 35 -15.82 -38.75 14.77
N ARG A 36 -15.50 -37.48 15.04
CA ARG A 36 -16.03 -36.73 16.18
C ARG A 36 -16.80 -35.53 15.70
N PHE A 37 -18.01 -35.34 16.22
CA PHE A 37 -18.76 -34.10 16.11
C PHE A 37 -18.73 -33.35 17.45
N LEU A 38 -18.64 -32.03 17.41
CA LEU A 38 -18.54 -31.18 18.60
C LEU A 38 -19.18 -29.81 18.40
N GLN A 39 -19.38 -29.10 19.50
CA GLN A 39 -19.75 -27.68 19.50
C GLN A 39 -19.06 -26.95 20.66
N PHE A 40 -19.03 -25.62 20.59
CA PHE A 40 -18.47 -24.77 21.64
C PHE A 40 -19.56 -24.09 22.45
N LYS A 41 -19.34 -23.99 23.76
CA LYS A 41 -20.16 -23.19 24.69
C LYS A 41 -19.30 -22.79 25.91
N PRO A 42 -19.13 -21.49 26.20
CA PRO A 42 -19.65 -20.34 25.43
C PRO A 42 -18.99 -20.23 24.04
N GLU A 43 -19.47 -19.27 23.25
CA GLU A 43 -18.81 -18.87 22.00
C GLU A 43 -17.35 -18.48 22.23
N CYS A 44 -16.50 -18.70 21.24
CA CYS A 44 -15.06 -18.52 21.38
C CYS A 44 -14.39 -18.01 20.11
N VAL A 45 -13.27 -17.30 20.29
CA VAL A 45 -12.25 -17.11 19.26
C VAL A 45 -11.18 -18.14 19.52
N LEU A 46 -10.79 -18.89 18.49
CA LEU A 46 -9.58 -19.69 18.58
C LEU A 46 -8.58 -19.28 17.51
N ILE A 47 -7.33 -19.11 17.94
CA ILE A 47 -6.19 -18.76 17.09
C ILE A 47 -5.43 -20.02 16.67
N GLY A 48 -4.72 -19.94 15.54
CA GLY A 48 -3.85 -21.00 15.06
C GLY A 48 -2.63 -21.21 15.94
N TYR A 49 -2.04 -22.40 15.86
CA TYR A 49 -0.90 -22.83 16.69
C TYR A 49 0.28 -21.83 16.65
N HIS A 50 0.61 -21.28 15.48
CA HIS A 50 1.74 -20.34 15.29
C HIS A 50 1.35 -18.86 15.34
N GLN A 51 0.13 -18.49 15.72
CA GLN A 51 -0.30 -17.08 15.75
C GLN A 51 -0.08 -16.43 17.13
N ALA A 52 0.12 -15.10 17.17
CA ALA A 52 0.14 -14.35 18.43
C ALA A 52 -1.24 -13.76 18.72
N ILE A 53 -1.72 -13.83 19.97
CA ILE A 53 -3.08 -13.38 20.32
C ILE A 53 -3.24 -11.88 20.11
N GLU A 54 -2.23 -11.13 20.51
CA GLU A 54 -2.21 -9.66 20.49
C GLU A 54 -2.34 -9.10 19.06
N GLN A 55 -2.11 -9.93 18.04
CA GLN A 55 -2.19 -9.57 16.62
C GLN A 55 -3.49 -10.04 15.95
N GLU A 56 -4.25 -10.92 16.59
CA GLU A 56 -5.37 -11.63 15.95
C GLU A 56 -6.71 -11.43 16.68
N VAL A 57 -6.69 -11.06 17.96
CA VAL A 57 -7.89 -11.00 18.82
C VAL A 57 -8.05 -9.61 19.45
N ARG A 58 -9.29 -9.09 19.44
CA ARG A 58 -9.68 -7.90 20.19
C ARG A 58 -10.06 -8.31 21.62
N GLU A 59 -9.05 -8.51 22.47
CA GLU A 59 -9.23 -9.08 23.82
C GLU A 59 -10.21 -8.30 24.71
N GLU A 60 -10.23 -6.97 24.62
CA GLU A 60 -11.18 -6.15 25.38
C GLU A 60 -12.63 -6.41 24.97
N TYR A 61 -12.88 -6.59 23.67
CA TYR A 61 -14.20 -6.90 23.15
C TYR A 61 -14.63 -8.31 23.58
N THR A 62 -13.77 -9.32 23.36
CA THR A 62 -14.11 -10.70 23.68
C THR A 62 -14.40 -10.88 25.17
N LYS A 63 -13.57 -10.27 26.04
CA LYS A 63 -13.77 -10.29 27.49
C LYS A 63 -15.09 -9.64 27.92
N ARG A 64 -15.47 -8.51 27.31
CA ARG A 64 -16.73 -7.82 27.63
C ARG A 64 -17.96 -8.61 27.19
N GLU A 65 -17.90 -9.25 26.03
CA GLU A 65 -19.02 -9.99 25.45
C GLU A 65 -19.12 -11.45 25.94
N GLY A 66 -18.22 -11.88 26.83
CA GLY A 66 -18.20 -13.26 27.34
C GLY A 66 -17.73 -14.30 26.33
N ILE A 67 -16.96 -13.88 25.32
CA ILE A 67 -16.41 -14.74 24.27
C ILE A 67 -15.07 -15.29 24.77
N GLU A 68 -14.93 -16.61 24.85
CA GLU A 68 -13.68 -17.25 25.26
C GLU A 68 -12.58 -17.07 24.20
N VAL A 69 -11.32 -17.05 24.63
CA VAL A 69 -10.16 -17.05 23.72
C VAL A 69 -9.37 -18.32 23.95
N GLY A 70 -9.06 -19.05 22.89
CA GLY A 70 -8.33 -20.31 22.92
C GLY A 70 -7.29 -20.41 21.81
N ARG A 71 -6.42 -21.43 21.90
CA ARG A 71 -5.43 -21.74 20.87
C ARG A 71 -5.59 -23.18 20.41
N ARG A 72 -5.72 -23.39 19.11
CA ARG A 72 -5.84 -24.73 18.52
C ARG A 72 -4.47 -25.42 18.43
N ILE A 73 -4.50 -26.75 18.42
CA ILE A 73 -3.32 -27.55 18.08
C ILE A 73 -3.01 -27.55 16.57
N THR A 74 -3.96 -27.12 15.74
CA THR A 74 -3.80 -26.97 14.29
C THR A 74 -3.27 -25.58 13.92
N GLY A 75 -2.58 -25.51 12.78
CA GLY A 75 -2.19 -24.24 12.15
C GLY A 75 -3.37 -23.45 11.56
N GLY A 76 -3.05 -22.49 10.70
CA GLY A 76 -4.02 -21.63 10.03
C GLY A 76 -4.39 -20.36 10.79
N GLY A 77 -5.35 -19.61 10.24
CA GLY A 77 -5.76 -18.30 10.78
C GLY A 77 -6.74 -18.41 11.95
N ALA A 78 -6.99 -17.27 12.59
CA ALA A 78 -7.95 -17.16 13.69
C ALA A 78 -9.38 -17.37 13.17
N ILE A 79 -10.23 -18.04 13.96
CA ILE A 79 -11.66 -18.19 13.64
C ILE A 79 -12.50 -17.88 14.87
N TYR A 80 -13.74 -17.48 14.60
CA TYR A 80 -14.79 -17.31 15.59
C TYR A 80 -15.79 -18.47 15.49
N PHE A 81 -16.08 -19.08 16.63
CA PHE A 81 -16.97 -20.24 16.76
C PHE A 81 -18.12 -19.88 17.72
N ASP A 82 -19.34 -19.74 17.18
CA ASP A 82 -20.55 -19.52 17.97
C ASP A 82 -21.21 -20.84 18.41
N GLU A 83 -22.20 -20.76 19.30
CA GLU A 83 -22.86 -21.96 19.84
C GLU A 83 -23.73 -22.73 18.83
N THR A 84 -24.02 -22.15 17.66
CA THR A 84 -24.86 -22.76 16.60
C THR A 84 -24.05 -23.62 15.64
N GLN A 85 -22.78 -23.26 15.43
CA GLN A 85 -21.88 -23.97 14.53
C GLN A 85 -21.65 -25.41 15.00
N ILE A 86 -21.38 -26.29 14.03
CA ILE A 86 -21.05 -27.71 14.26
C ILE A 86 -19.63 -27.96 13.79
N GLY A 87 -18.78 -28.49 14.67
CA GLY A 87 -17.46 -28.98 14.32
C GLY A 87 -17.52 -30.45 13.95
N TRP A 88 -16.71 -30.86 12.98
CA TRP A 88 -16.47 -32.26 12.63
C TRP A 88 -14.97 -32.52 12.56
N GLU A 89 -14.58 -33.73 12.94
CA GLU A 89 -13.19 -34.17 13.01
C GLU A 89 -13.05 -35.61 12.52
N ILE A 90 -11.96 -35.88 11.81
CA ILE A 90 -11.49 -37.20 11.42
C ILE A 90 -10.15 -37.42 12.13
N ILE A 91 -10.12 -38.36 13.08
CA ILE A 91 -8.91 -38.81 13.77
C ILE A 91 -8.59 -40.21 13.28
N ALA A 92 -7.54 -40.34 12.48
CA ALA A 92 -7.25 -41.60 11.79
C ALA A 92 -5.77 -41.80 11.50
N ASP A 93 -5.42 -42.98 10.97
CA ASP A 93 -4.10 -43.24 10.44
C ASP A 93 -4.02 -42.79 8.99
N ARG A 94 -2.95 -42.07 8.64
CA ARG A 94 -2.64 -41.60 7.29
C ARG A 94 -2.74 -42.72 6.27
N ARG A 95 -2.27 -43.93 6.63
CA ARG A 95 -2.24 -45.10 5.76
C ARG A 95 -3.62 -45.56 5.30
N ASP A 96 -4.67 -45.24 6.07
CA ASP A 96 -6.05 -45.56 5.69
C ASP A 96 -6.54 -44.73 4.48
N PHE A 97 -5.86 -43.63 4.17
CA PHE A 97 -6.16 -42.77 3.01
C PHE A 97 -5.16 -42.95 1.86
N GLY A 98 -4.17 -43.83 2.03
CA GLY A 98 -3.00 -43.99 1.17
C GLY A 98 -1.81 -43.12 1.63
N GLU A 99 -0.63 -43.37 1.07
CA GLU A 99 0.56 -42.51 1.28
C GLU A 99 0.43 -41.19 0.49
N LEU A 100 -0.60 -40.41 0.81
CA LEU A 100 -0.88 -39.09 0.24
C LEU A 100 -0.15 -37.99 1.03
N SER A 101 0.25 -36.91 0.35
CA SER A 101 0.75 -35.70 1.01
C SER A 101 -0.35 -34.99 1.81
N TYR A 102 0.03 -34.11 2.74
CA TYR A 102 -0.89 -33.24 3.49
C TYR A 102 -1.93 -32.56 2.58
N GLU A 103 -1.48 -32.02 1.44
CA GLU A 103 -2.33 -31.31 0.46
C GLU A 103 -3.37 -32.23 -0.18
N HIS A 104 -2.97 -33.43 -0.60
CA HIS A 104 -3.90 -34.39 -1.19
C HIS A 104 -4.89 -34.95 -0.16
N ILE A 105 -4.47 -35.18 1.08
CA ILE A 105 -5.38 -35.58 2.18
C ILE A 105 -6.40 -34.48 2.45
N THR A 106 -5.95 -33.23 2.53
CA THR A 106 -6.79 -32.03 2.66
C THR A 106 -7.84 -32.00 1.56
N GLU A 107 -7.43 -32.06 0.30
CA GLU A 107 -8.35 -32.02 -0.84
C GLU A 107 -9.39 -33.15 -0.78
N LYS A 108 -8.96 -34.38 -0.47
CA LYS A 108 -9.84 -35.55 -0.41
C LYS A 108 -10.90 -35.42 0.70
N ILE A 109 -10.48 -35.00 1.89
CA ILE A 109 -11.38 -34.80 3.05
C ILE A 109 -12.34 -33.64 2.80
N CYS A 110 -11.85 -32.49 2.30
CA CYS A 110 -12.70 -31.34 2.01
C CYS A 110 -13.73 -31.65 0.91
N LYS A 111 -13.37 -32.40 -0.13
CA LYS A 111 -14.33 -32.85 -1.15
C LYS A 111 -15.41 -33.75 -0.56
N ALA A 112 -15.05 -34.65 0.36
CA ALA A 112 -16.03 -35.50 1.04
C ALA A 112 -16.96 -34.69 1.96
N ALA A 113 -16.43 -33.72 2.70
CA ALA A 113 -17.22 -32.80 3.51
C ALA A 113 -18.13 -31.91 2.63
N ALA A 114 -17.68 -31.47 1.46
CA ALA A 114 -18.51 -30.75 0.50
C ALA A 114 -19.67 -31.64 -0.01
N LYS A 115 -19.39 -32.92 -0.31
CA LYS A 115 -20.42 -33.90 -0.67
C LYS A 115 -21.45 -34.11 0.45
N ALA A 116 -21.04 -34.05 1.72
CA ALA A 116 -21.95 -34.09 2.86
C ALA A 116 -22.94 -32.91 2.83
N LEU A 117 -22.44 -31.68 2.61
CA LEU A 117 -23.30 -30.51 2.49
C LEU A 117 -24.23 -30.59 1.27
N ASN A 118 -23.78 -31.16 0.15
CA ASN A 118 -24.62 -31.42 -1.02
C ASN A 118 -25.79 -32.35 -0.70
N LYS A 119 -25.60 -33.37 0.16
CA LYS A 119 -26.68 -34.26 0.60
C LYS A 119 -27.74 -33.55 1.43
N LEU A 120 -27.40 -32.44 2.09
CA LEU A 120 -28.36 -31.59 2.79
C LEU A 120 -29.13 -30.65 1.85
N GLY A 121 -28.75 -30.58 0.57
CA GLY A 121 -29.32 -29.67 -0.43
C GLY A 121 -28.50 -28.40 -0.68
N VAL A 122 -27.29 -28.30 -0.13
CA VAL A 122 -26.40 -27.14 -0.29
C VAL A 122 -25.35 -27.43 -1.36
N LYS A 123 -25.31 -26.65 -2.45
CA LYS A 123 -24.37 -26.83 -3.57
C LYS A 123 -22.93 -26.45 -3.22
N ALA A 124 -22.31 -27.25 -2.35
CA ALA A 124 -21.00 -26.98 -1.79
C ALA A 124 -19.88 -27.57 -2.65
N GLU A 125 -18.77 -26.85 -2.77
CA GLU A 125 -17.56 -27.30 -3.45
C GLU A 125 -16.30 -26.97 -2.64
N PHE A 126 -15.24 -27.75 -2.88
CA PHE A 126 -13.94 -27.49 -2.26
C PHE A 126 -13.26 -26.31 -2.94
N ARG A 127 -12.86 -25.33 -2.14
CA ARG A 127 -12.06 -24.19 -2.56
C ARG A 127 -10.66 -24.29 -1.92
N PRO A 128 -9.60 -24.56 -2.70
CA PRO A 128 -8.23 -24.39 -2.22
C PRO A 128 -8.07 -22.97 -1.65
N ARG A 129 -7.42 -22.75 -0.51
CA ARG A 129 -6.46 -23.60 0.20
C ARG A 129 -7.07 -24.73 1.05
N ASN A 130 -8.14 -24.47 1.78
CA ASN A 130 -8.65 -25.30 2.87
C ASN A 130 -10.12 -24.96 3.23
N ASP A 131 -10.88 -24.41 2.29
CA ASP A 131 -12.24 -23.93 2.52
C ASP A 131 -13.27 -24.74 1.72
N ILE A 132 -14.52 -24.72 2.18
CA ILE A 132 -15.68 -25.21 1.41
C ILE A 132 -16.58 -24.01 1.15
N GLU A 133 -17.04 -23.87 -0.08
CA GLU A 133 -17.84 -22.72 -0.51
C GLU A 133 -19.11 -23.11 -1.26
N VAL A 134 -20.04 -22.16 -1.34
CA VAL A 134 -21.27 -22.22 -2.13
C VAL A 134 -21.30 -20.94 -2.96
N GLU A 135 -21.25 -21.06 -4.29
CA GLU A 135 -21.24 -19.91 -5.21
C GLU A 135 -20.17 -18.86 -4.83
N GLY A 136 -18.96 -19.31 -4.48
CA GLY A 136 -17.84 -18.44 -4.08
C GLY A 136 -17.89 -17.94 -2.63
N LYS A 137 -18.92 -18.28 -1.85
CA LYS A 137 -19.11 -17.88 -0.44
C LYS A 137 -18.73 -19.00 0.52
N LYS A 138 -17.85 -18.72 1.48
CA LYS A 138 -17.37 -19.72 2.44
C LYS A 138 -18.48 -20.20 3.40
N ILE A 139 -18.65 -21.51 3.53
CA ILE A 139 -19.56 -22.17 4.48
C ILE A 139 -18.83 -23.05 5.51
N SER A 140 -17.55 -23.36 5.25
CA SER A 140 -16.71 -24.16 6.15
C SER A 140 -15.26 -23.72 6.03
N GLY A 141 -14.58 -23.59 7.17
CA GLY A 141 -13.12 -23.55 7.23
C GLY A 141 -12.59 -24.87 7.77
N THR A 142 -11.49 -25.38 7.20
CA THR A 142 -10.91 -26.67 7.60
C THR A 142 -9.42 -26.56 7.91
N GLY A 143 -8.86 -27.57 8.56
CA GLY A 143 -7.44 -27.65 8.86
C GLY A 143 -7.07 -28.97 9.51
N GLY A 144 -5.79 -29.33 9.50
CA GLY A 144 -5.33 -30.57 10.11
C GLY A 144 -3.98 -30.48 10.80
N VAL A 145 -3.70 -31.46 11.63
CA VAL A 145 -2.44 -31.67 12.34
C VAL A 145 -2.08 -33.15 12.30
N PHE A 146 -0.78 -33.45 12.34
CA PHE A 146 -0.23 -34.80 12.22
C PHE A 146 0.68 -35.08 13.42
N GLU A 147 0.65 -36.32 13.90
CA GLU A 147 1.50 -36.84 14.96
C GLU A 147 1.92 -38.27 14.57
N GLY A 148 3.15 -38.40 14.07
CA GLY A 148 3.60 -39.63 13.41
C GLY A 148 2.74 -39.97 12.18
N ASN A 149 2.15 -41.17 12.16
CA ASN A 149 1.20 -41.58 11.12
C ASN A 149 -0.25 -41.22 11.46
N ALA A 150 -0.55 -40.78 12.67
CA ALA A 150 -1.89 -40.32 13.00
C ALA A 150 -2.09 -38.89 12.52
N PHE A 151 -3.33 -38.56 12.17
CA PHE A 151 -3.73 -37.19 11.88
C PHE A 151 -5.08 -36.89 12.50
N LEU A 152 -5.29 -35.63 12.80
CA LEU A 152 -6.58 -35.03 13.13
C LEU A 152 -6.86 -34.00 12.05
N TYR A 153 -7.93 -34.20 11.29
CA TYR A 153 -8.42 -33.24 10.31
C TYR A 153 -9.80 -32.75 10.72
N GLN A 154 -9.99 -31.44 10.76
CA GLN A 154 -11.19 -30.84 11.29
C GLN A 154 -11.78 -29.79 10.35
N GLY A 155 -13.07 -29.53 10.51
CA GLY A 155 -13.74 -28.43 9.87
C GLY A 155 -14.96 -27.94 10.63
N THR A 156 -15.41 -26.76 10.24
CA THR A 156 -16.62 -26.12 10.81
C THR A 156 -17.77 -26.17 9.84
N VAL A 157 -18.99 -26.23 10.31
CA VAL A 157 -20.20 -26.03 9.50
C VAL A 157 -20.91 -24.81 10.04
N LEU A 158 -20.98 -23.75 9.24
CA LEU A 158 -21.70 -22.54 9.59
C LEU A 158 -23.21 -22.80 9.51
N VAL A 159 -23.92 -22.67 10.64
CA VAL A 159 -25.36 -23.01 10.75
C VAL A 159 -26.24 -21.76 10.75
N ASP A 160 -26.08 -20.86 11.72
CA ASP A 160 -26.78 -19.57 11.82
C ASP A 160 -25.80 -18.47 12.29
N PHE A 161 -24.85 -18.15 11.39
CA PHE A 161 -23.60 -17.47 11.73
C PHE A 161 -23.75 -15.95 11.89
N ASN A 162 -23.16 -15.39 12.96
CA ASN A 162 -23.12 -13.95 13.18
C ASN A 162 -21.79 -13.34 12.69
N VAL A 163 -21.81 -12.76 11.49
CA VAL A 163 -20.65 -12.13 10.86
C VAL A 163 -20.16 -10.91 11.65
N GLU A 164 -21.08 -10.09 12.15
CA GLU A 164 -20.70 -8.89 12.91
C GLU A 164 -19.94 -9.22 14.19
N ARG A 165 -20.39 -10.23 14.96
CA ARG A 165 -19.68 -10.69 16.16
C ARG A 165 -18.29 -11.21 15.81
N MET A 166 -18.15 -12.06 14.79
CA MET A 166 -16.84 -12.52 14.30
C MET A 166 -15.91 -11.33 14.01
N LEU A 167 -16.40 -10.36 13.24
CA LEU A 167 -15.60 -9.22 12.81
C LEU A 167 -15.17 -8.36 14.01
N LYS A 168 -16.03 -8.18 15.01
CA LYS A 168 -15.72 -7.44 16.24
C LYS A 168 -14.81 -8.19 17.21
N SER A 169 -14.76 -9.51 17.13
CA SER A 169 -13.87 -10.34 17.98
C SER A 169 -12.45 -10.44 17.46
N LEU A 170 -12.25 -10.36 16.14
CA LEU A 170 -10.94 -10.49 15.51
C LEU A 170 -10.26 -9.13 15.30
N GLN A 171 -8.94 -9.11 15.29
CA GLN A 171 -8.11 -7.92 15.01
C GLN A 171 -8.10 -7.62 13.51
N ILE A 172 -9.28 -7.38 12.96
CA ILE A 172 -9.45 -7.04 11.55
C ILE A 172 -9.42 -5.52 11.32
N PRO A 173 -9.06 -5.13 10.09
CA PRO A 173 -9.18 -3.77 9.59
C PRO A 173 -10.55 -3.11 9.90
N VAL A 174 -10.49 -1.86 10.36
CA VAL A 174 -11.62 -1.09 10.90
C VAL A 174 -12.73 -0.75 9.89
N GLU A 175 -12.43 -0.55 8.60
CA GLU A 175 -13.44 -0.40 7.53
C GLU A 175 -14.41 -1.58 7.48
N LYS A 176 -13.92 -2.79 7.77
CA LYS A 176 -14.73 -4.02 7.77
C LYS A 176 -15.81 -4.01 8.86
N LEU A 177 -15.70 -3.11 9.84
CA LEU A 177 -16.70 -2.89 10.88
C LEU A 177 -17.76 -1.84 10.52
N THR A 178 -17.61 -1.11 9.41
CA THR A 178 -18.69 -0.26 8.87
C THR A 178 -19.87 -1.15 8.45
N SER A 179 -21.07 -0.58 8.34
CA SER A 179 -22.23 -1.32 7.79
C SER A 179 -21.96 -1.84 6.36
N LYS A 180 -21.23 -1.08 5.54
CA LYS A 180 -20.81 -1.53 4.20
C LYS A 180 -19.80 -2.67 4.28
N GLY A 181 -18.83 -2.58 5.19
CA GLY A 181 -17.78 -3.57 5.42
C GLY A 181 -18.33 -4.90 5.97
N ILE A 182 -19.28 -4.82 6.91
CA ILE A 182 -20.01 -5.97 7.43
C ILE A 182 -20.77 -6.63 6.29
N LYS A 183 -21.53 -5.86 5.49
CA LYS A 183 -22.26 -6.40 4.33
C LYS A 183 -21.32 -7.06 3.31
N ALA A 184 -20.18 -6.44 3.01
CA ALA A 184 -19.17 -7.02 2.13
C ALA A 184 -18.50 -8.28 2.71
N ALA A 185 -18.45 -8.44 4.03
CA ALA A 185 -18.03 -9.68 4.67
C ALA A 185 -19.13 -10.74 4.63
N GLU A 186 -20.39 -10.36 4.89
CA GLU A 186 -21.57 -11.23 4.77
C GLU A 186 -21.78 -11.77 3.35
N ASP A 187 -21.36 -11.01 2.33
CA ASP A 187 -21.40 -11.44 0.93
C ASP A 187 -20.34 -12.50 0.61
N ARG A 188 -19.30 -12.64 1.44
CA ARG A 188 -18.20 -13.62 1.26
C ARG A 188 -18.40 -14.91 2.05
N VAL A 189 -19.41 -14.99 2.91
CA VAL A 189 -19.72 -16.18 3.73
C VAL A 189 -21.18 -16.58 3.58
N THR A 190 -21.49 -17.85 3.82
CA THR A 190 -22.85 -18.35 3.89
C THR A 190 -22.98 -19.42 4.97
N TRP A 191 -24.20 -19.88 5.24
CA TRP A 191 -24.51 -20.83 6.31
C TRP A 191 -25.78 -21.63 6.00
N LEU A 192 -25.96 -22.77 6.67
CA LEU A 192 -27.03 -23.71 6.37
C LEU A 192 -28.43 -23.08 6.39
N LYS A 193 -28.75 -22.25 7.39
CA LYS A 193 -30.06 -21.58 7.46
C LYS A 193 -30.35 -20.70 6.25
N ARG A 194 -29.34 -20.02 5.71
CA ARG A 194 -29.46 -19.16 4.54
C ARG A 194 -29.68 -19.99 3.27
N GLU A 195 -28.93 -21.07 3.11
CA GLU A 195 -29.00 -21.93 1.92
C GLU A 195 -30.24 -22.85 1.89
N LEU A 196 -30.69 -23.32 3.06
CA LEU A 196 -31.82 -24.26 3.18
C LEU A 196 -33.16 -23.59 3.51
N GLY A 197 -33.15 -22.31 3.90
CA GLY A 197 -34.33 -21.59 4.40
C GLY A 197 -34.82 -22.06 5.78
N ARG A 198 -34.10 -22.98 6.44
CA ARG A 198 -34.37 -23.52 7.77
C ARG A 198 -33.08 -23.89 8.48
N ILE A 199 -33.10 -23.95 9.80
CA ILE A 199 -32.01 -24.55 10.58
C ILE A 199 -32.23 -26.08 10.56
N PRO A 200 -31.30 -26.89 10.02
CA PRO A 200 -31.40 -28.34 10.09
C PRO A 200 -31.09 -28.86 11.49
N GLU A 201 -31.69 -30.00 11.86
CA GLU A 201 -31.32 -30.69 13.10
C GLU A 201 -29.88 -31.20 13.02
N LYS A 202 -29.19 -31.29 14.16
CA LYS A 202 -27.77 -31.69 14.20
C LYS A 202 -27.56 -33.10 13.65
N GLU A 203 -28.50 -33.99 13.94
CA GLU A 203 -28.51 -35.37 13.48
C GLU A 203 -28.60 -35.46 11.96
N GLU A 204 -29.33 -34.55 11.29
CA GLU A 204 -29.36 -34.48 9.82
C GLU A 204 -27.96 -34.18 9.27
N VAL A 205 -27.28 -33.21 9.89
CA VAL A 205 -25.89 -32.85 9.52
C VAL A 205 -24.95 -34.02 9.76
N PHE A 206 -25.03 -34.69 10.92
CA PHE A 206 -24.18 -35.83 11.24
C PHE A 206 -24.36 -36.96 10.23
N GLN A 207 -25.61 -37.33 9.91
CA GLN A 207 -25.90 -38.40 8.96
C GLN A 207 -25.39 -38.08 7.55
N ALA A 208 -25.53 -36.83 7.10
CA ALA A 208 -25.02 -36.42 5.80
C ALA A 208 -23.49 -36.57 5.71
N PHE A 209 -22.75 -36.20 6.77
CA PHE A 209 -21.30 -36.39 6.86
C PHE A 209 -20.90 -37.86 6.91
N LEU A 210 -21.56 -38.67 7.74
CA LEU A 210 -21.30 -40.10 7.83
C LEU A 210 -21.54 -40.81 6.50
N GLN A 211 -22.63 -40.47 5.79
CA GLN A 211 -22.93 -41.04 4.48
C GLN A 211 -21.89 -40.63 3.43
N ALA A 212 -21.49 -39.36 3.38
CA ALA A 212 -20.47 -38.91 2.45
C ALA A 212 -19.10 -39.56 2.71
N PHE A 213 -18.70 -39.69 3.98
CA PHE A 213 -17.45 -40.38 4.34
C PHE A 213 -17.51 -41.88 4.04
N LYS A 214 -18.68 -42.52 4.21
CA LYS A 214 -18.88 -43.91 3.79
C LYS A 214 -18.71 -44.08 2.27
N GLU A 215 -19.31 -43.21 1.47
CA GLU A 215 -19.23 -43.27 0.00
C GLU A 215 -17.82 -42.97 -0.52
N GLU A 216 -17.12 -41.98 0.03
CA GLU A 216 -15.80 -41.57 -0.46
C GLU A 216 -14.63 -42.41 0.05
N PHE A 217 -14.75 -42.94 1.26
CA PHE A 217 -13.64 -43.62 1.93
C PHE A 217 -13.93 -45.09 2.23
N GLY A 218 -15.14 -45.59 1.94
CA GLY A 218 -15.55 -46.95 2.31
C GLY A 218 -15.61 -47.15 3.83
N ILE A 219 -15.80 -46.07 4.59
CA ILE A 219 -15.80 -46.11 6.05
C ILE A 219 -17.14 -46.64 6.57
N GLU A 220 -17.09 -47.82 7.21
CA GLU A 220 -18.19 -48.30 8.06
C GLU A 220 -17.99 -47.78 9.49
N ALA A 221 -18.95 -47.01 9.98
CA ALA A 221 -18.85 -46.30 11.25
C ALA A 221 -19.95 -46.74 12.24
N GLN A 222 -19.61 -46.79 13.52
CA GLN A 222 -20.51 -47.17 14.62
C GLN A 222 -20.43 -46.12 15.74
N TRP A 223 -21.59 -45.70 16.24
CA TRP A 223 -21.68 -44.80 17.39
C TRP A 223 -21.11 -45.43 18.65
N GLY A 224 -20.38 -44.64 19.42
CA GLY A 224 -19.80 -45.03 20.70
C GLY A 224 -19.59 -43.83 21.61
N GLU A 225 -18.79 -44.02 22.64
CA GLU A 225 -18.48 -43.00 23.65
C GLU A 225 -16.96 -42.77 23.76
N LEU A 226 -16.59 -41.72 24.52
CA LEU A 226 -15.22 -41.55 24.99
C LEU A 226 -14.83 -42.73 25.89
N THR A 227 -13.65 -43.28 25.64
CA THR A 227 -13.00 -44.28 26.49
C THR A 227 -12.66 -43.68 27.85
N GLU A 228 -12.50 -44.53 28.86
CA GLU A 228 -12.09 -44.09 30.20
C GLU A 228 -10.72 -43.41 30.20
N GLU A 229 -9.81 -43.84 29.33
CA GLU A 229 -8.50 -43.20 29.19
C GLU A 229 -8.61 -41.80 28.57
N GLU A 230 -9.45 -41.60 27.55
CA GLU A 230 -9.73 -40.27 27.00
C GLU A 230 -10.34 -39.33 28.04
N LYS A 231 -11.31 -39.83 28.84
CA LYS A 231 -11.93 -39.06 29.93
C LYS A 231 -10.91 -38.68 31.01
N ARG A 232 -10.05 -39.61 31.40
CA ARG A 232 -8.99 -39.39 32.40
C ARG A 232 -7.98 -38.34 31.93
N LEU A 233 -7.49 -38.46 30.69
CA LEU A 233 -6.52 -37.54 30.11
C LEU A 233 -7.13 -36.16 29.82
N LEU A 234 -8.41 -36.08 29.46
CA LEU A 234 -9.13 -34.81 29.35
C LEU A 234 -9.10 -34.07 30.68
N GLU A 235 -9.46 -34.74 31.78
CA GLU A 235 -9.47 -34.12 33.10
C GLU A 235 -8.08 -33.66 33.53
N GLU A 236 -7.04 -34.43 33.19
CA GLU A 236 -5.64 -34.10 33.46
C GLU A 236 -5.14 -32.88 32.67
N LYS A 237 -5.56 -32.73 31.41
CA LYS A 237 -5.00 -31.74 30.48
C LYS A 237 -5.83 -30.47 30.31
N LYS A 238 -7.14 -30.48 30.60
CA LYS A 238 -8.04 -29.34 30.27
C LYS A 238 -7.60 -28.00 30.87
N ASP A 239 -6.96 -28.01 32.04
CA ASP A 239 -6.50 -26.78 32.70
C ASP A 239 -5.27 -26.19 32.02
N TYR A 240 -4.39 -27.03 31.46
CA TYR A 240 -3.26 -26.57 30.65
C TYR A 240 -3.74 -25.82 29.41
N PHE A 241 -4.75 -26.33 28.71
CA PHE A 241 -5.32 -25.68 27.52
C PHE A 241 -6.11 -24.40 27.82
N LYS A 242 -6.41 -24.14 29.11
CA LYS A 242 -6.97 -22.87 29.60
C LYS A 242 -5.90 -21.90 30.12
N SER A 243 -4.67 -22.38 30.32
CA SER A 243 -3.60 -21.60 30.93
C SER A 243 -3.01 -20.56 29.99
N ASP A 244 -2.46 -19.50 30.57
CA ASP A 244 -1.69 -18.50 29.81
C ASP A 244 -0.46 -19.11 29.14
N GLU A 245 0.10 -20.19 29.72
CA GLU A 245 1.23 -20.92 29.16
C GLU A 245 0.90 -21.47 27.77
N TRP A 246 -0.31 -21.98 27.54
CA TRP A 246 -0.72 -22.48 26.23
C TRP A 246 -1.23 -21.36 25.33
N ILE A 247 -2.13 -20.53 25.86
CA ILE A 247 -2.86 -19.51 25.11
C ILE A 247 -1.91 -18.43 24.58
N TYR A 248 -0.97 -17.94 25.39
CA TYR A 248 0.00 -16.88 25.04
C TYR A 248 1.42 -17.40 24.79
N HIS A 249 1.60 -18.67 24.44
CA HIS A 249 2.94 -19.25 24.25
C HIS A 249 3.69 -18.62 23.07
N VAL A 250 2.98 -18.22 22.01
CA VAL A 250 3.50 -17.39 20.94
C VAL A 250 3.22 -15.94 21.30
N LYS A 251 4.28 -15.17 21.55
CA LYS A 251 4.19 -13.75 21.88
C LYS A 251 4.62 -12.89 20.71
N ARG A 252 4.05 -11.69 20.63
CA ARG A 252 4.63 -10.61 19.83
C ARG A 252 6.03 -10.29 20.38
N ALA A 253 7.02 -10.17 19.50
CA ALA A 253 8.36 -9.76 19.95
C ALA A 253 8.30 -8.32 20.51
N PRO A 254 9.04 -8.02 21.59
CA PRO A 254 9.04 -6.69 22.19
C PRO A 254 9.56 -5.65 21.20
N GLU A 255 8.92 -4.48 21.20
CA GLU A 255 9.38 -3.32 20.44
C GLU A 255 10.67 -2.79 21.07
N SER A 256 11.81 -3.06 20.43
CA SER A 256 13.09 -2.48 20.80
C SER A 256 13.84 -2.04 19.55
N SER A 257 14.78 -1.11 19.71
CA SER A 257 15.62 -0.61 18.61
C SER A 257 16.53 -1.67 17.98
N GLU A 258 16.67 -2.85 18.61
CA GLU A 258 17.46 -3.98 18.11
C GLU A 258 16.62 -5.02 17.36
N VAL A 259 15.29 -4.86 17.32
CA VAL A 259 14.37 -5.82 16.68
C VAL A 259 13.84 -5.23 15.38
N LEU A 260 14.07 -5.93 14.28
CA LEU A 260 13.55 -5.60 12.95
C LEU A 260 12.27 -6.40 12.68
N PHE A 261 11.24 -5.73 12.17
CA PHE A 261 9.94 -6.35 11.90
C PHE A 261 9.66 -6.46 10.40
N GLY A 262 9.04 -7.57 9.98
CA GLY A 262 8.67 -7.81 8.60
C GLY A 262 7.37 -8.61 8.49
N ILE A 263 6.54 -8.28 7.50
CA ILE A 263 5.37 -9.06 7.11
C ILE A 263 5.56 -9.50 5.67
N TYR A 264 5.45 -10.80 5.45
CA TYR A 264 5.53 -11.43 4.14
C TYR A 264 4.26 -12.28 3.93
N ARG A 265 3.53 -12.07 2.82
CA ARG A 265 2.37 -12.91 2.48
C ARG A 265 2.60 -13.67 1.20
N CYS A 266 2.27 -14.95 1.25
CA CYS A 266 2.35 -15.89 0.14
C CYS A 266 1.04 -16.68 0.05
N PRO A 267 0.83 -17.49 -1.01
CA PRO A 267 -0.34 -18.37 -1.11
C PRO A 267 -0.50 -19.34 0.08
N GLY A 268 0.61 -19.67 0.76
CA GLY A 268 0.65 -20.49 1.97
C GLY A 268 0.46 -19.73 3.29
N GLY A 269 0.05 -18.46 3.24
CA GLY A 269 -0.26 -17.66 4.41
C GLY A 269 0.67 -16.46 4.62
N THR A 270 0.52 -15.86 5.78
CA THR A 270 1.18 -14.66 6.26
C THR A 270 2.24 -15.05 7.28
N PHE A 271 3.47 -14.66 7.01
CA PHE A 271 4.57 -14.65 7.94
C PHE A 271 4.69 -13.27 8.58
N ARG A 272 4.87 -13.27 9.89
CA ARG A 272 5.20 -12.11 10.71
C ARG A 272 6.52 -12.45 11.41
N VAL A 273 7.58 -11.74 11.02
CA VAL A 273 8.94 -12.05 11.45
C VAL A 273 9.50 -10.89 12.25
N SER A 274 10.04 -11.23 13.43
CA SER A 274 10.78 -10.32 14.28
C SER A 274 12.21 -10.83 14.42
N ALA A 275 13.20 -10.06 13.95
CA ALA A 275 14.60 -10.43 13.98
C ALA A 275 15.37 -9.52 14.92
N LYS A 276 15.88 -10.07 16.03
CA LYS A 276 16.81 -9.37 16.91
C LYS A 276 18.21 -9.45 16.32
N VAL A 277 18.81 -8.29 16.02
CA VAL A 277 20.09 -8.22 15.32
C VAL A 277 21.09 -7.37 16.10
N ASP A 278 22.30 -7.90 16.28
CA ASP A 278 23.48 -7.07 16.56
C ASP A 278 23.93 -6.45 15.25
N SER A 279 23.49 -5.22 15.04
CA SER A 279 23.73 -4.47 13.80
C SER A 279 25.21 -4.10 13.60
N ASP A 280 26.00 -3.96 14.67
CA ASP A 280 27.44 -3.64 14.54
C ASP A 280 28.21 -4.86 14.04
N ARG A 281 27.85 -6.04 14.56
CA ARG A 281 28.48 -7.31 14.16
C ARG A 281 27.79 -7.97 12.96
N LYS A 282 26.72 -7.37 12.44
CA LYS A 282 25.82 -7.94 11.42
C LYS A 282 25.46 -9.40 11.75
N LEU A 283 25.02 -9.63 12.98
CA LEU A 283 24.73 -10.96 13.54
C LEU A 283 23.25 -11.06 13.93
N LEU A 284 22.54 -12.04 13.37
CA LEU A 284 21.20 -12.42 13.81
C LEU A 284 21.31 -13.10 15.18
N GLN A 285 20.89 -12.42 16.24
CA GLN A 285 20.89 -12.98 17.59
C GLN A 285 19.74 -13.96 17.79
N GLN A 286 18.56 -13.60 17.30
CA GLN A 286 17.34 -14.40 17.42
C GLN A 286 16.36 -14.00 16.32
N VAL A 287 15.57 -14.94 15.83
CA VAL A 287 14.40 -14.68 15.00
C VAL A 287 13.18 -15.32 15.66
N VAL A 288 12.04 -14.64 15.56
CA VAL A 288 10.72 -15.15 15.95
C VAL A 288 9.83 -15.05 14.72
N ILE A 289 9.21 -16.18 14.36
CA ILE A 289 8.36 -16.35 13.19
C ILE A 289 6.98 -16.78 13.70
N ASN A 290 5.97 -15.98 13.43
CA ASN A 290 4.57 -16.32 13.67
C ASN A 290 3.72 -16.08 12.42
N GLY A 291 2.51 -16.63 12.40
CA GLY A 291 1.66 -16.57 11.21
C GLY A 291 0.55 -17.61 11.16
N ASP A 292 -0.27 -17.53 10.11
CA ASP A 292 -1.38 -18.44 9.79
C ASP A 292 -0.92 -19.58 8.86
N LEU A 293 0.13 -20.28 9.29
CA LEU A 293 0.81 -21.32 8.51
C LEU A 293 0.21 -22.71 8.80
N PHE A 294 0.14 -23.57 7.78
CA PHE A 294 -0.14 -25.00 7.95
C PHE A 294 1.13 -25.78 7.65
N ILE A 295 1.77 -26.31 8.70
CA ILE A 295 3.09 -26.94 8.63
C ILE A 295 3.11 -28.21 9.49
N ASN A 296 3.76 -29.25 8.97
CA ASN A 296 4.10 -30.48 9.68
C ASN A 296 5.60 -30.78 9.48
N PRO A 297 6.39 -31.03 10.55
CA PRO A 297 5.99 -31.09 11.96
C PRO A 297 5.68 -29.71 12.56
N LYS A 298 4.79 -29.65 13.56
CA LYS A 298 4.40 -28.38 14.23
C LYS A 298 5.58 -27.60 14.82
N ARG A 299 6.64 -28.32 15.22
CA ARG A 299 7.86 -27.78 15.82
C ARG A 299 8.87 -27.20 14.81
N LEU A 300 8.64 -27.37 13.51
CA LEU A 300 9.57 -26.96 12.46
C LEU A 300 9.98 -25.48 12.56
N ILE A 301 9.02 -24.60 12.89
CA ILE A 301 9.28 -23.17 13.08
C ILE A 301 10.26 -22.93 14.22
N TYR A 302 10.03 -23.53 15.40
CA TYR A 302 10.93 -23.37 16.54
C TYR A 302 12.30 -23.98 16.30
N ASP A 303 12.35 -25.13 15.60
CA ASP A 303 13.61 -25.77 15.24
C ASP A 303 14.41 -24.87 14.26
N LEU A 304 13.74 -24.20 13.32
CA LEU A 304 14.36 -23.23 12.42
C LEU A 304 14.85 -21.99 13.18
N GLU A 305 14.03 -21.40 14.05
CA GLU A 305 14.42 -20.27 14.91
C GLU A 305 15.65 -20.58 15.74
N ALA A 306 15.69 -21.76 16.37
CA ALA A 306 16.83 -22.24 17.15
C ALA A 306 18.06 -22.45 16.26
N TYR A 307 17.89 -23.02 15.06
CA TYR A 307 18.98 -23.25 14.12
C TYR A 307 19.62 -21.96 13.59
N LEU A 308 18.84 -20.88 13.46
CA LEU A 308 19.30 -19.58 12.99
C LEU A 308 19.89 -18.69 14.08
N LYS A 309 19.80 -19.08 15.35
CA LYS A 309 20.34 -18.30 16.47
C LYS A 309 21.84 -18.05 16.32
N HIS A 310 22.27 -16.81 16.56
CA HIS A 310 23.67 -16.36 16.44
C HIS A 310 24.29 -16.61 15.06
N THR A 311 23.51 -16.42 13.99
CA THR A 311 23.97 -16.59 12.61
C THR A 311 24.45 -15.25 12.03
N PRO A 312 25.63 -15.18 11.37
CA PRO A 312 26.01 -14.00 10.59
C PRO A 312 24.96 -13.71 9.52
N VAL A 313 24.51 -12.45 9.39
CA VAL A 313 23.37 -12.09 8.52
C VAL A 313 23.57 -12.56 7.07
N GLN A 314 24.79 -12.49 6.56
CA GLN A 314 25.14 -12.95 5.21
C GLN A 314 24.94 -14.46 4.99
N ASP A 315 24.98 -15.27 6.05
CA ASP A 315 24.87 -16.73 6.00
C ASP A 315 23.43 -17.21 6.29
N VAL A 316 22.50 -16.31 6.65
CA VAL A 316 21.13 -16.67 7.05
C VAL A 316 20.41 -17.43 5.95
N GLU A 317 20.38 -16.90 4.72
CA GLU A 317 19.72 -17.59 3.60
C GLU A 317 20.30 -18.99 3.38
N LYS A 318 21.63 -19.10 3.32
CA LYS A 318 22.32 -20.38 3.15
C LYS A 318 21.92 -21.36 4.24
N ARG A 319 21.90 -20.93 5.51
CA ARG A 319 21.53 -21.78 6.65
C ARG A 319 20.07 -22.19 6.64
N ILE A 320 19.15 -21.34 6.19
CA ILE A 320 17.75 -21.72 5.99
C ILE A 320 17.69 -22.88 4.98
N ARG A 321 18.38 -22.75 3.84
CA ARG A 321 18.41 -23.81 2.82
C ARG A 321 19.03 -25.10 3.35
N GLU A 322 20.18 -25.04 4.04
CA GLU A 322 20.81 -26.20 4.68
C GLU A 322 19.93 -26.86 5.76
N PHE A 323 19.11 -26.08 6.47
CA PHE A 323 18.14 -26.60 7.43
C PHE A 323 17.09 -27.45 6.71
N PHE A 324 16.51 -26.96 5.62
CA PHE A 324 15.49 -27.68 4.86
C PHE A 324 16.01 -28.86 4.04
N GLU A 325 17.31 -28.90 3.72
CA GLU A 325 17.96 -30.10 3.17
C GLU A 325 17.96 -31.27 4.17
N LYS A 326 18.11 -30.96 5.46
CA LYS A 326 18.19 -31.96 6.55
C LYS A 326 16.85 -32.27 7.20
N ASN A 327 15.92 -31.32 7.15
CA ASN A 327 14.62 -31.41 7.81
C ASN A 327 13.51 -31.42 6.76
N ARG A 328 12.89 -32.58 6.58
CA ARG A 328 11.70 -32.70 5.73
C ARG A 328 10.51 -32.04 6.41
N PHE A 329 9.67 -31.40 5.61
CA PHE A 329 8.40 -30.85 6.06
C PHE A 329 7.30 -31.07 5.04
N GLU A 330 6.06 -31.03 5.51
CA GLU A 330 4.87 -30.93 4.69
C GLU A 330 4.13 -29.64 5.04
N SER A 331 3.47 -29.06 4.06
CA SER A 331 2.70 -27.82 4.21
C SER A 331 1.61 -27.75 3.14
N VAL A 332 0.77 -26.72 3.17
CA VAL A 332 -0.11 -26.39 2.04
C VAL A 332 0.36 -25.08 1.41
N ASN A 333 0.79 -25.13 0.15
CA ASN A 333 1.21 -23.96 -0.65
C ASN A 333 2.38 -23.15 -0.03
N LEU A 334 3.30 -23.78 0.72
CA LEU A 334 4.52 -23.13 1.20
C LEU A 334 5.77 -23.77 0.58
N THR A 335 6.72 -22.93 0.21
CA THR A 335 8.02 -23.34 -0.33
C THR A 335 9.16 -22.91 0.59
N VAL A 336 10.36 -23.49 0.40
CA VAL A 336 11.56 -23.04 1.14
C VAL A 336 11.87 -21.57 0.88
N ASP A 337 11.62 -21.08 -0.35
CA ASP A 337 11.84 -19.68 -0.71
C ASP A 337 10.92 -18.72 0.07
N ASP A 338 9.72 -19.17 0.47
CA ASP A 338 8.84 -18.38 1.33
C ASP A 338 9.44 -18.15 2.72
N PHE A 339 10.10 -19.15 3.30
CA PHE A 339 10.81 -19.01 4.58
C PHE A 339 12.04 -18.12 4.45
N VAL A 340 12.80 -18.27 3.36
CA VAL A 340 13.95 -17.42 3.06
C VAL A 340 13.49 -15.96 2.93
N GLU A 341 12.47 -15.70 2.13
CA GLU A 341 11.95 -14.36 1.90
C GLU A 341 11.40 -13.76 3.21
N ALA A 342 10.61 -14.52 3.98
CA ALA A 342 10.06 -14.07 5.25
C ALA A 342 11.15 -13.62 6.25
N VAL A 343 12.23 -14.39 6.38
CA VAL A 343 13.32 -14.08 7.32
C VAL A 343 14.25 -13.00 6.77
N MET A 344 14.55 -13.01 5.47
CA MET A 344 15.44 -12.03 4.85
C MET A 344 14.78 -10.65 4.71
N PHE A 345 13.46 -10.58 4.56
CA PHE A 345 12.72 -9.33 4.40
C PHE A 345 13.03 -8.28 5.49
N PRO A 346 12.92 -8.57 6.80
CA PRO A 346 13.34 -7.63 7.84
C PRO A 346 14.86 -7.40 7.87
N LEU A 347 15.67 -8.42 7.55
CA LEU A 347 17.15 -8.30 7.60
C LEU A 347 17.72 -7.38 6.52
N ARG A 348 17.09 -7.27 5.35
CA ARG A 348 17.49 -6.33 4.28
C ARG A 348 17.47 -4.88 4.76
N LYS A 349 16.72 -4.54 5.81
CA LYS A 349 16.71 -3.20 6.41
C LYS A 349 18.08 -2.80 6.94
N LEU A 350 18.94 -3.75 7.32
CA LEU A 350 20.31 -3.48 7.78
C LEU A 350 21.17 -2.81 6.71
N GLU A 351 20.86 -3.02 5.42
CA GLU A 351 21.54 -2.31 4.32
C GLU A 351 21.38 -0.79 4.44
N ALA A 352 20.33 -0.31 5.12
CA ALA A 352 20.07 1.10 5.33
C ALA A 352 21.08 1.75 6.30
N GLN A 353 21.73 0.96 7.17
CA GLN A 353 22.80 1.48 8.06
C GLN A 353 24.01 1.94 7.27
N ASP A 354 24.34 1.22 6.19
CA ASP A 354 25.42 1.61 5.30
C ASP A 354 25.10 2.96 4.59
N LEU A 355 23.86 3.46 4.70
CA LEU A 355 23.39 4.76 4.19
C LEU A 355 23.32 5.84 5.28
N GLY A 356 23.76 5.53 6.50
CA GLY A 356 23.73 6.44 7.65
C GLY A 356 22.41 6.46 8.43
N ILE A 357 21.48 5.54 8.16
CA ILE A 357 20.28 5.38 9.00
C ILE A 357 20.69 4.78 10.34
N GLU A 358 20.26 5.42 11.42
CA GLU A 358 20.53 4.95 12.77
C GLU A 358 19.77 3.66 13.09
N LYS A 359 20.32 2.82 13.98
CA LYS A 359 19.71 1.54 14.37
C LYS A 359 18.24 1.65 14.77
N LYS A 360 17.91 2.64 15.61
CA LYS A 360 16.54 2.92 16.06
C LYS A 360 15.58 3.33 14.93
N SER A 361 16.12 3.78 13.80
CA SER A 361 15.35 4.24 12.63
C SER A 361 15.18 3.15 11.58
N LEU A 362 15.77 1.95 11.73
CA LEU A 362 15.72 0.93 10.68
C LEU A 362 14.31 0.43 10.37
N ASN A 363 13.42 0.38 11.36
CA ASN A 363 12.02 0.01 11.13
C ASN A 363 11.21 1.07 10.38
N LYS A 364 11.72 2.31 10.24
CA LYS A 364 11.13 3.31 9.34
C LYS A 364 11.25 2.89 7.87
N VAL A 365 12.18 2.00 7.53
CA VAL A 365 12.12 1.29 6.26
C VAL A 365 11.12 0.16 6.44
N ILE A 366 9.96 0.26 5.81
CA ILE A 366 8.93 -0.77 5.87
C ILE A 366 9.46 -2.04 5.20
N GLY A 367 10.04 -1.90 4.00
CA GLY A 367 10.69 -2.98 3.28
C GLY A 367 11.14 -2.61 1.87
N SER A 368 11.82 -3.55 1.22
CA SER A 368 12.24 -3.46 -0.17
C SER A 368 11.52 -4.52 -0.99
N ILE A 369 10.81 -4.08 -2.03
CA ILE A 369 9.96 -4.90 -2.89
C ILE A 369 10.73 -5.26 -4.17
N GLY A 370 10.83 -6.57 -4.45
CA GLY A 370 11.37 -7.08 -5.71
C GLY A 370 12.89 -6.97 -5.89
N GLY A 371 13.62 -6.56 -4.84
CA GLY A 371 15.08 -6.45 -4.89
C GLY A 371 15.73 -6.03 -3.57
N GLY A 372 17.06 -5.96 -3.56
CA GLY A 372 17.85 -5.43 -2.44
C GLY A 372 17.58 -3.94 -2.23
N LEU A 373 17.71 -3.49 -0.98
CA LEU A 373 17.35 -2.12 -0.60
C LEU A 373 18.20 -1.10 -1.36
N LYS A 374 19.53 -1.27 -1.36
CA LYS A 374 20.45 -0.34 -2.05
C LYS A 374 20.24 -0.29 -3.55
N ASP A 375 20.04 -1.44 -4.17
CA ASP A 375 19.87 -1.53 -5.62
C ASP A 375 18.57 -0.85 -6.06
N ASN A 376 17.49 -1.05 -5.29
CA ASN A 376 16.23 -0.38 -5.56
C ASN A 376 16.37 1.14 -5.38
N ILE A 377 17.04 1.61 -4.33
CA ILE A 377 17.28 3.07 -4.14
C ILE A 377 18.07 3.65 -5.32
N LYS A 378 19.15 2.99 -5.76
CA LYS A 378 19.97 3.45 -6.90
C LYS A 378 19.16 3.53 -8.19
N LYS A 379 18.34 2.52 -8.46
CA LYS A 379 17.49 2.45 -9.66
C LYS A 379 16.23 3.31 -9.58
N ALA A 380 15.86 3.82 -8.40
CA ALA A 380 14.61 4.53 -8.21
C ALA A 380 14.49 5.76 -9.12
N LYS A 381 13.50 5.77 -10.01
CA LYS A 381 13.20 6.89 -10.91
C LYS A 381 11.99 7.69 -10.43
N VAL A 382 11.14 7.10 -9.60
CA VAL A 382 9.87 7.67 -9.16
C VAL A 382 9.85 7.80 -7.64
N MET A 383 9.30 8.89 -7.12
CA MET A 383 9.06 9.07 -5.69
C MET A 383 7.56 9.23 -5.45
N LEU A 384 6.96 8.36 -4.64
CA LEU A 384 5.54 8.39 -4.32
C LEU A 384 5.36 8.97 -2.92
N LEU A 385 4.55 10.03 -2.82
CA LEU A 385 4.32 10.79 -1.60
C LEU A 385 2.82 10.80 -1.28
N PRO A 386 2.38 10.54 -0.05
CA PRO A 386 0.95 10.43 0.23
C PRO A 386 0.34 11.82 0.45
N TYR A 387 -0.87 12.03 -0.06
CA TYR A 387 -1.58 13.31 0.10
C TYR A 387 -1.82 13.70 1.56
N CYS A 388 -1.96 12.72 2.46
CA CYS A 388 -2.18 12.94 3.88
C CYS A 388 -0.99 13.62 4.59
N ALA A 389 0.18 13.67 3.94
CA ALA A 389 1.34 14.43 4.41
C ALA A 389 1.40 15.89 3.89
N LYS A 390 0.46 16.30 3.02
CA LYS A 390 0.26 17.71 2.64
C LYS A 390 -0.74 18.35 3.61
N PRO A 391 -0.48 19.51 4.22
CA PRO A 391 -1.40 20.16 5.16
C PRO A 391 -2.81 20.37 4.62
N ALA A 392 -3.82 20.43 5.49
CA ALA A 392 -5.21 20.64 5.07
C ALA A 392 -5.44 21.95 4.30
N TRP A 393 -4.64 22.98 4.57
CA TRP A 393 -4.67 24.26 3.85
C TRP A 393 -3.96 24.23 2.48
N CYS A 394 -3.26 23.14 2.15
CA CYS A 394 -2.47 23.05 0.93
C CYS A 394 -3.38 22.95 -0.30
N ASP A 395 -3.32 23.94 -1.19
CA ASP A 395 -4.05 23.94 -2.48
C ASP A 395 -3.71 22.72 -3.37
N TYR A 396 -2.61 22.03 -3.07
CA TYR A 396 -2.16 20.83 -3.77
C TYR A 396 -2.50 19.53 -3.01
N ARG A 397 -3.22 19.56 -1.86
CA ARG A 397 -3.51 18.35 -1.05
C ARG A 397 -4.10 17.26 -1.94
N HIS A 398 -5.10 17.60 -2.75
CA HIS A 398 -5.83 16.65 -3.61
C HIS A 398 -5.35 16.61 -5.06
N THR A 399 -4.15 17.11 -5.34
CA THR A 399 -3.53 17.01 -6.67
C THR A 399 -2.31 16.09 -6.62
N ASP A 400 -1.94 15.54 -7.77
CA ASP A 400 -0.77 14.68 -7.94
C ASP A 400 0.57 15.41 -7.94
N ASP A 401 0.57 16.74 -7.82
CA ASP A 401 1.77 17.61 -7.84
C ASP A 401 1.97 18.41 -6.54
N CYS A 402 3.11 19.07 -6.37
CA CYS A 402 3.41 19.98 -5.27
C CYS A 402 4.03 21.31 -5.77
N GLY A 403 3.55 22.43 -5.24
CA GLY A 403 4.09 23.76 -5.54
C GLY A 403 5.46 24.08 -4.90
N GLU A 404 5.98 23.22 -4.01
CA GLU A 404 7.27 23.38 -3.31
C GLU A 404 7.40 24.66 -2.46
N CYS A 405 6.28 25.15 -1.91
CA CYS A 405 6.21 26.38 -1.12
C CYS A 405 7.08 26.39 0.15
N GLY A 406 7.60 25.23 0.56
CA GLY A 406 8.42 25.07 1.77
C GLY A 406 7.63 24.98 3.08
N GLY A 407 6.29 24.84 3.00
CA GLY A 407 5.40 24.78 4.16
C GLY A 407 5.06 23.37 4.67
N CYS A 408 5.62 22.31 4.09
CA CYS A 408 5.42 20.93 4.56
C CYS A 408 6.55 20.00 4.11
N THR A 409 6.64 18.84 4.74
CA THR A 409 7.66 17.80 4.46
C THR A 409 7.53 17.19 3.07
N VAL A 410 6.32 17.10 2.50
CA VAL A 410 6.10 16.70 1.09
C VAL A 410 6.84 17.63 0.14
N GLY A 411 6.76 18.94 0.35
CA GLY A 411 7.45 19.92 -0.51
C GLY A 411 8.96 19.81 -0.44
N ASP A 412 9.51 19.42 0.72
CA ASP A 412 10.95 19.17 0.86
C ASP A 412 11.37 17.91 0.10
N LEU A 413 10.58 16.83 0.14
CA LEU A 413 10.87 15.61 -0.60
C LEU A 413 10.67 15.76 -2.11
N TYR A 414 9.70 16.54 -2.57
CA TYR A 414 9.58 16.92 -3.99
C TYR A 414 10.86 17.56 -4.51
N ARG A 415 11.36 18.57 -3.78
CA ARG A 415 12.61 19.25 -4.12
C ARG A 415 13.78 18.27 -4.18
N MET A 416 13.92 17.40 -3.18
CA MET A 416 14.97 16.38 -3.15
C MET A 416 14.87 15.39 -4.31
N ALA A 417 13.65 14.97 -4.68
CA ALA A 417 13.42 14.08 -5.80
C ALA A 417 13.93 14.69 -7.11
N TYR A 418 13.55 15.95 -7.39
CA TYR A 418 14.04 16.67 -8.57
C TYR A 418 15.56 16.80 -8.59
N GLU A 419 16.18 17.10 -7.44
CA GLU A 419 17.64 17.19 -7.32
C GLU A 419 18.39 15.88 -7.65
N ARG A 420 17.72 14.72 -7.62
CA ARG A 420 18.28 13.41 -8.05
C ARG A 420 17.68 12.91 -9.38
N GLY A 421 17.02 13.79 -10.13
CA GLY A 421 16.38 13.46 -11.40
C GLY A 421 15.25 12.44 -11.29
N MET A 422 14.59 12.37 -10.13
CA MET A 422 13.42 11.53 -9.90
C MET A 422 12.13 12.28 -10.27
N ILE A 423 11.06 11.51 -10.48
CA ILE A 423 9.71 11.99 -10.76
C ILE A 423 8.90 11.87 -9.45
N PRO A 424 8.73 12.95 -8.66
CA PRO A 424 7.85 12.92 -7.51
C PRO A 424 6.38 13.00 -7.94
N ILE A 425 5.54 12.17 -7.33
CA ILE A 425 4.09 12.10 -7.58
C ILE A 425 3.41 12.02 -6.22
N THR A 426 2.37 12.83 -6.02
CA THR A 426 1.50 12.69 -4.85
C THR A 426 0.38 11.71 -5.14
N ILE A 427 0.30 10.65 -4.36
CA ILE A 427 -0.80 9.70 -4.41
C ILE A 427 -1.98 10.26 -3.63
N THR A 428 -3.10 10.49 -4.31
CA THR A 428 -4.34 11.07 -3.74
C THR A 428 -5.45 10.05 -3.51
N SER A 429 -5.37 8.87 -4.14
CA SER A 429 -6.31 7.76 -3.92
C SER A 429 -5.63 6.41 -4.10
N PHE A 430 -6.32 5.34 -3.67
CA PHE A 430 -5.84 3.97 -3.87
C PHE A 430 -5.82 3.56 -5.35
N GLU A 431 -6.82 3.98 -6.12
CA GLU A 431 -6.89 3.74 -7.57
C GLU A 431 -5.69 4.40 -8.28
N MET A 432 -5.36 5.63 -7.90
CA MET A 432 -4.19 6.32 -8.44
C MET A 432 -2.89 5.60 -8.09
N LEU A 433 -2.76 5.07 -6.86
CA LEU A 433 -1.60 4.26 -6.47
C LEU A 433 -1.44 3.04 -7.38
N ARG A 434 -2.54 2.29 -7.58
CA ARG A 434 -2.54 1.09 -8.45
C ARG A 434 -2.08 1.46 -9.86
N ASP A 435 -2.67 2.49 -10.44
CA ASP A 435 -2.38 2.90 -11.82
C ASP A 435 -0.94 3.43 -11.94
N THR A 436 -0.44 4.14 -10.93
CA THR A 436 0.96 4.60 -10.87
C THR A 436 1.95 3.45 -10.75
N LEU A 437 1.65 2.44 -9.93
CA LEU A 437 2.49 1.24 -9.81
C LEU A 437 2.51 0.41 -11.09
N GLN A 438 1.38 0.32 -11.78
CA GLN A 438 1.31 -0.31 -13.10
C GLN A 438 2.12 0.48 -14.14
N TRP A 439 1.99 1.81 -14.14
CA TRP A 439 2.81 2.67 -15.00
C TRP A 439 4.31 2.52 -14.73
N CYS A 440 4.72 2.41 -13.45
CA CYS A 440 6.10 2.11 -13.09
C CYS A 440 6.55 0.78 -13.69
N ALA A 441 5.73 -0.28 -13.59
CA ALA A 441 6.02 -1.59 -14.15
C ALA A 441 6.19 -1.55 -15.67
N GLU A 442 5.24 -0.93 -16.38
CA GLU A 442 5.25 -0.80 -17.84
C GLU A 442 6.49 -0.08 -18.38
N ASN A 443 7.06 0.85 -17.59
CA ASN A 443 8.25 1.60 -17.95
C ASN A 443 9.55 1.05 -17.31
N GLY A 444 9.47 -0.05 -16.55
CA GLY A 444 10.63 -0.60 -15.81
C GLY A 444 11.17 0.33 -14.73
N TYR A 445 10.34 1.25 -14.21
CA TYR A 445 10.73 2.20 -13.18
C TYR A 445 10.69 1.56 -11.80
N THR A 446 11.74 1.82 -11.03
CA THR A 446 11.78 1.54 -9.60
C THR A 446 11.28 2.77 -8.83
N TYR A 447 10.54 2.59 -7.73
CA TYR A 447 9.99 3.69 -6.94
C TYR A 447 10.52 3.73 -5.50
N ILE A 448 10.52 4.92 -4.89
CA ILE A 448 10.58 5.10 -3.43
C ILE A 448 9.22 5.62 -2.99
N GLY A 449 8.47 4.83 -2.24
CA GLY A 449 7.14 5.18 -1.76
C GLY A 449 7.12 5.48 -0.26
N HIS A 450 6.21 6.37 0.13
CA HIS A 450 5.98 6.72 1.53
C HIS A 450 4.54 6.38 1.92
N CYS A 451 4.36 5.58 2.96
CA CYS A 451 3.05 5.20 3.50
C CYS A 451 3.21 4.73 4.94
N CYS A 452 2.14 4.70 5.74
CA CYS A 452 2.26 4.11 7.08
C CYS A 452 2.35 2.58 7.02
N TYR A 453 2.90 1.96 8.07
CA TYR A 453 3.04 0.50 8.14
C TYR A 453 1.69 -0.22 8.03
N GLU A 454 0.63 0.31 8.64
CA GLU A 454 -0.72 -0.25 8.60
C GLU A 454 -1.29 -0.23 7.18
N PHE A 455 -1.02 0.83 6.41
CA PHE A 455 -1.40 0.91 5.01
C PHE A 455 -0.71 -0.20 4.20
N TYR A 456 0.60 -0.36 4.39
CA TYR A 456 1.35 -1.44 3.75
C TYR A 456 0.80 -2.82 4.14
N GLU A 457 0.56 -3.06 5.42
CA GLU A 457 0.03 -4.32 5.90
C GLU A 457 -1.36 -4.59 5.30
N LYS A 458 -2.29 -3.64 5.30
CA LYS A 458 -3.62 -3.87 4.75
C LYS A 458 -3.66 -3.98 3.23
N ARG A 459 -2.80 -3.23 2.54
CA ARG A 459 -2.76 -3.14 1.07
C ARG A 459 -1.60 -3.93 0.47
N TYR A 460 -1.02 -4.87 1.21
CA TYR A 460 0.10 -5.70 0.78
C TYR A 460 -0.09 -6.31 -0.62
N GLU A 461 -1.31 -6.73 -0.95
CA GLU A 461 -1.62 -7.33 -2.25
C GLU A 461 -1.28 -6.43 -3.43
N ILE A 462 -1.46 -5.10 -3.35
CA ILE A 462 -1.13 -4.22 -4.48
C ILE A 462 0.39 -4.14 -4.68
N PHE A 463 1.17 -4.14 -3.59
CA PHE A 463 2.63 -4.14 -3.66
C PHE A 463 3.19 -5.46 -4.18
N ARG A 464 2.56 -6.58 -3.81
CA ARG A 464 2.88 -7.90 -4.40
C ARG A 464 2.55 -7.93 -5.90
N LYS A 465 1.35 -7.48 -6.29
CA LYS A 465 0.96 -7.40 -7.71
C LYS A 465 1.89 -6.47 -8.50
N ALA A 466 2.29 -5.34 -7.91
CA ALA A 466 3.25 -4.44 -8.53
C ALA A 466 4.58 -5.14 -8.81
N LYS A 467 5.10 -5.95 -7.87
CA LYS A 467 6.27 -6.81 -8.11
C LYS A 467 6.02 -7.77 -9.27
N ASP A 468 4.87 -8.45 -9.30
CA ASP A 468 4.51 -9.39 -10.37
C ASP A 468 4.39 -8.70 -11.73
N TRP A 469 3.97 -7.43 -11.76
CA TRP A 469 3.97 -6.58 -12.97
C TRP A 469 5.38 -6.10 -13.36
N GLY A 470 6.36 -6.15 -12.45
CA GLY A 470 7.73 -5.73 -12.67
C GLY A 470 8.12 -4.40 -12.02
N ALA A 471 7.25 -3.80 -11.21
CA ALA A 471 7.55 -2.59 -10.43
C ALA A 471 8.23 -2.94 -9.10
N ASN A 472 9.53 -2.65 -9.02
CA ASN A 472 10.31 -2.75 -7.79
C ASN A 472 10.26 -1.45 -6.99
N GLY A 473 10.50 -1.50 -5.69
CA GLY A 473 10.57 -0.27 -4.91
C GLY A 473 10.99 -0.43 -3.47
N VAL A 474 11.08 0.71 -2.79
CA VAL A 474 11.35 0.81 -1.35
C VAL A 474 10.21 1.55 -0.70
N LEU A 475 9.72 1.03 0.43
CA LEU A 475 8.69 1.68 1.23
C LEU A 475 9.29 2.25 2.51
N ILE A 476 9.00 3.51 2.75
CA ILE A 476 9.41 4.28 3.92
C ILE A 476 8.15 4.66 4.70
N ASP A 477 8.21 4.50 6.01
CA ASP A 477 7.14 4.81 6.93
C ASP A 477 6.89 6.33 7.04
N ILE A 478 5.75 6.72 7.61
CA ILE A 478 5.39 8.12 7.84
C ILE A 478 5.04 8.35 9.31
N ILE A 479 5.09 9.60 9.75
CA ILE A 479 4.93 10.01 11.15
C ILE A 479 3.52 10.55 11.39
N GLY A 480 2.94 10.19 12.52
CA GLY A 480 1.77 10.86 13.09
C GLY A 480 0.61 9.92 13.33
N THR A 481 -0.51 10.48 13.81
CA THR A 481 -1.74 9.74 14.04
C THR A 481 -2.39 9.40 12.71
N THR A 482 -2.30 8.13 12.33
CA THR A 482 -2.76 7.64 11.05
C THR A 482 -4.29 7.57 10.99
N CYS A 483 -4.85 7.48 9.79
CA CYS A 483 -6.28 7.19 9.62
C CYS A 483 -6.70 5.86 10.29
N TYR A 484 -5.74 4.95 10.51
CA TYR A 484 -5.96 3.68 11.20
C TYR A 484 -6.12 3.84 12.71
N ASP A 485 -5.39 4.78 13.31
CA ASP A 485 -5.48 5.10 14.73
C ASP A 485 -6.81 5.80 15.09
N LEU A 486 -7.34 6.56 14.15
CA LEU A 486 -8.59 7.35 14.33
C LEU A 486 -9.86 6.54 14.04
N GLY A 487 -9.70 5.34 13.51
CA GLY A 487 -10.75 4.33 13.43
C GLY A 487 -11.51 4.27 12.11
N VAL A 488 -12.72 3.70 12.23
CA VAL A 488 -13.58 3.19 11.15
C VAL A 488 -13.76 4.17 9.99
N GLU A 489 -14.14 5.40 10.32
CA GLU A 489 -14.62 6.40 9.37
C GLU A 489 -13.48 7.15 8.68
N GLU A 490 -12.36 7.32 9.39
CA GLU A 490 -11.21 8.06 8.87
C GLU A 490 -10.40 7.25 7.85
N GLU A 491 -10.32 5.90 7.89
CA GLU A 491 -9.77 5.15 6.73
C GLU A 491 -10.72 5.20 5.53
N GLU A 492 -12.05 5.21 5.70
CA GLU A 492 -12.94 5.33 4.54
C GLU A 492 -12.71 6.67 3.83
N LYS A 493 -12.61 7.77 4.60
CA LYS A 493 -12.17 9.07 4.06
C LYS A 493 -10.78 8.97 3.45
N ALA A 494 -9.83 8.29 4.11
CA ALA A 494 -8.47 8.17 3.62
C ALA A 494 -8.38 7.46 2.27
N TYR A 495 -9.14 6.38 2.12
CA TYR A 495 -9.27 5.58 0.91
C TYR A 495 -9.79 6.42 -0.26
N HIS A 496 -10.75 7.30 0.00
CA HIS A 496 -11.34 8.20 -1.00
C HIS A 496 -10.57 9.51 -1.21
N GLY A 497 -9.43 9.71 -0.55
CA GLY A 497 -8.64 10.95 -0.70
C GLY A 497 -9.14 12.13 0.13
N GLU A 498 -10.03 11.90 1.10
CA GLU A 498 -10.74 12.92 1.88
C GLU A 498 -10.22 13.06 3.32
N PHE A 499 -9.22 12.28 3.73
CA PHE A 499 -8.67 12.36 5.08
C PHE A 499 -8.04 13.73 5.33
N GLN A 500 -8.29 14.32 6.50
CA GLN A 500 -7.95 15.70 6.83
C GLN A 500 -6.78 15.85 7.80
N VAL A 501 -6.43 14.79 8.55
CA VAL A 501 -5.32 14.88 9.51
C VAL A 501 -3.99 14.95 8.76
N GLU A 502 -3.09 15.76 9.29
CA GLU A 502 -1.76 15.99 8.74
C GLU A 502 -0.76 14.99 9.33
N LEU A 503 -0.11 14.24 8.45
CA LEU A 503 1.01 13.36 8.77
C LEU A 503 2.31 14.02 8.30
N ASP A 504 3.44 13.54 8.82
CA ASP A 504 4.77 14.03 8.46
C ASP A 504 5.63 12.95 7.81
N LEU A 505 6.63 13.38 7.03
CA LEU A 505 7.61 12.49 6.41
C LEU A 505 8.96 12.60 7.12
N PHE A 506 9.71 11.50 7.19
CA PHE A 506 11.06 11.49 7.75
C PHE A 506 12.07 12.15 6.79
N VAL A 507 12.13 13.48 6.77
CA VAL A 507 12.97 14.26 5.84
C VAL A 507 14.45 13.89 5.96
N GLU A 508 14.99 13.81 7.18
CA GLU A 508 16.41 13.49 7.41
C GLU A 508 16.78 12.06 6.97
N ASP A 509 15.96 11.07 7.30
CA ASP A 509 16.19 9.69 6.89
C ASP A 509 16.02 9.52 5.38
N SER A 510 15.06 10.24 4.77
CA SER A 510 14.88 10.27 3.32
C SER A 510 16.09 10.88 2.60
N GLN A 511 16.68 11.94 3.15
CA GLN A 511 17.91 12.53 2.62
C GLN A 511 19.09 11.54 2.66
N LYS A 512 19.21 10.77 3.76
CA LYS A 512 20.22 9.71 3.90
C LYS A 512 19.99 8.58 2.90
N ILE A 513 18.76 8.12 2.73
CA ILE A 513 18.38 7.11 1.74
C ILE A 513 18.74 7.59 0.33
N LEU A 514 18.37 8.82 -0.03
CA LEU A 514 18.66 9.43 -1.32
C LEU A 514 20.16 9.72 -1.53
N SER A 515 21.02 9.61 -0.53
CA SER A 515 22.46 9.85 -0.69
C SER A 515 23.14 8.89 -1.67
N LEU A 516 22.58 7.68 -1.86
CA LEU A 516 23.06 6.71 -2.85
C LEU A 516 22.83 7.12 -4.30
N LYS A 517 21.87 8.01 -4.55
CA LYS A 517 21.70 8.58 -5.87
C LYS A 517 22.65 9.74 -5.99
N GLU A 518 23.56 9.64 -6.95
CA GLU A 518 24.37 10.72 -7.45
C GLU A 518 23.45 11.94 -7.67
N LYS A 519 23.89 13.16 -7.30
CA LYS A 519 23.21 14.34 -7.84
C LYS A 519 23.46 14.34 -9.35
N VAL A 520 22.43 14.68 -10.12
CA VAL A 520 22.58 14.76 -11.57
C VAL A 520 23.65 15.81 -11.84
N GLU A 521 24.74 15.44 -12.52
CA GLU A 521 25.86 16.34 -12.78
C GLU A 521 25.45 17.51 -13.70
N GLU A 522 24.24 17.45 -14.26
CA GLU A 522 23.51 18.60 -14.82
C GLU A 522 23.21 19.73 -13.81
N HIS A 523 23.64 19.58 -12.56
CA HIS A 523 23.70 20.68 -11.61
C HIS A 523 25.06 20.85 -10.89
N ASP A 524 26.13 20.21 -11.37
CA ASP A 524 27.51 20.45 -10.90
C ASP A 524 28.58 20.55 -12.01
N GLU A 525 28.20 20.53 -13.29
CA GLU A 525 28.80 21.47 -14.23
C GLU A 525 28.32 22.89 -13.87
N ARG A 526 28.91 23.41 -12.78
CA ARG A 526 29.55 24.72 -12.89
C ARG A 526 30.71 24.61 -13.91
N GLN A 527 30.44 24.23 -15.17
CA GLN A 527 30.86 25.15 -16.23
C GLN A 527 30.37 26.47 -15.71
N LYS A 528 31.27 27.41 -15.46
CA LYS A 528 30.92 28.78 -15.06
C LYS A 528 29.65 29.16 -15.81
N ARG A 529 28.46 28.94 -15.23
CA ARG A 529 27.21 29.36 -15.86
C ARG A 529 27.37 30.82 -15.66
N GLU A 530 27.78 31.50 -16.72
CA GLU A 530 27.76 32.93 -16.75
C GLU A 530 26.40 33.32 -16.19
N ARG A 531 26.40 34.29 -15.26
CA ARG A 531 25.15 34.77 -14.68
C ARG A 531 24.15 34.91 -15.82
N PRO A 532 22.93 34.37 -15.68
CA PRO A 532 21.97 34.34 -16.77
C PRO A 532 21.91 35.74 -17.36
N GLN A 533 22.29 35.86 -18.63
CA GLN A 533 22.33 37.13 -19.30
C GLN A 533 20.90 37.46 -19.70
N PRO A 534 20.37 38.64 -19.34
CA PRO A 534 19.09 39.09 -19.90
C PRO A 534 19.13 39.01 -21.42
N ALA A 535 18.02 38.60 -22.04
CA ALA A 535 17.87 38.84 -23.47
C ALA A 535 17.93 40.36 -23.71
N GLU A 536 18.80 40.81 -24.60
CA GLU A 536 19.10 42.24 -24.76
C GLU A 536 17.83 43.08 -25.05
N PRO A 537 16.85 42.61 -25.84
CA PRO A 537 15.60 43.34 -26.06
C PRO A 537 14.76 43.58 -24.80
N LEU A 538 14.89 42.73 -23.78
CA LEU A 538 14.08 42.78 -22.57
C LEU A 538 14.80 43.36 -21.35
N ARG A 539 16.08 43.73 -21.52
CA ARG A 539 16.92 44.23 -20.45
C ARG A 539 16.35 45.45 -19.73
N ASP A 540 15.72 46.36 -20.49
CA ASP A 540 15.12 47.59 -19.96
C ASP A 540 13.87 47.34 -19.09
N PHE A 541 13.26 46.15 -19.19
CA PHE A 541 12.10 45.78 -18.36
C PHE A 541 12.49 45.10 -17.05
N ILE A 542 13.78 44.82 -16.84
CA ILE A 542 14.29 44.32 -15.56
C ILE A 542 14.53 45.54 -14.66
N PRO A 543 13.82 45.67 -13.52
CA PRO A 543 13.97 46.84 -12.65
C PRO A 543 15.40 46.99 -12.13
N GLU A 544 15.90 48.22 -12.00
CA GLU A 544 17.30 48.49 -11.57
C GLU A 544 17.61 47.91 -10.18
N TYR A 545 16.61 47.81 -9.30
CA TYR A 545 16.75 47.21 -7.97
C TYR A 545 16.80 45.66 -7.99
N TYR A 546 16.49 45.03 -9.13
CA TYR A 546 16.41 43.59 -9.25
C TYR A 546 17.81 42.93 -9.35
N LYS A 547 18.13 42.08 -8.37
CA LYS A 547 19.37 41.29 -8.38
C LYS A 547 19.22 40.04 -9.26
N ILE A 548 19.91 40.03 -10.40
CA ILE A 548 20.01 38.88 -11.31
C ILE A 548 20.35 37.61 -10.51
N PRO A 549 19.54 36.53 -10.59
CA PRO A 549 19.77 35.30 -9.86
C PRO A 549 21.10 34.66 -10.25
N LYS A 550 21.69 33.90 -9.34
CA LYS A 550 22.95 33.19 -9.61
C LYS A 550 22.79 32.07 -10.66
N ALA A 551 21.57 31.55 -10.80
CA ALA A 551 21.15 30.55 -11.78
C ALA A 551 19.63 30.65 -11.92
N VAL A 552 19.05 30.21 -13.02
CA VAL A 552 17.58 30.17 -13.27
C VAL A 552 17.23 28.90 -14.03
N SER A 553 16.00 28.40 -13.88
CA SER A 553 15.51 27.20 -14.58
C SER A 553 15.47 27.43 -16.08
N GLY A 554 16.09 26.51 -16.83
CA GLY A 554 16.21 26.56 -18.29
C GLY A 554 15.16 25.69 -19.03
N PRO A 555 15.10 25.77 -20.37
CA PRO A 555 14.14 25.03 -21.20
C PRO A 555 14.18 23.50 -21.01
N GLU A 556 15.33 22.94 -20.66
CA GLU A 556 15.54 21.53 -20.32
C GLU A 556 14.71 21.06 -19.11
N GLU A 557 14.53 21.90 -18.09
CA GLU A 557 13.71 21.57 -16.91
C GLU A 557 12.22 21.48 -17.25
N ASP A 558 11.73 22.28 -18.22
CA ASP A 558 10.34 22.24 -18.70
C ASP A 558 9.99 20.90 -19.37
N ARG A 559 10.99 20.15 -19.86
CA ARG A 559 10.83 18.86 -20.56
C ARG A 559 10.82 17.64 -19.63
N THR A 560 11.21 17.79 -18.36
CA THR A 560 11.37 16.67 -17.42
C THR A 560 10.04 16.09 -16.89
N ARG A 561 8.90 16.74 -17.18
CA ARG A 561 7.54 16.33 -16.73
C ARG A 561 6.63 15.77 -17.84
N LEU A 562 7.21 15.31 -18.95
CA LEU A 562 6.50 14.67 -20.08
C LEU A 562 5.63 13.42 -19.80
N PRO A 563 5.69 12.66 -18.69
CA PRO A 563 4.98 11.37 -18.65
C PRO A 563 3.44 11.42 -18.62
N ILE A 564 2.82 12.54 -18.23
CA ILE A 564 1.35 12.60 -18.03
C ILE A 564 0.62 13.24 -19.23
N VAL A 565 1.29 14.05 -20.03
CA VAL A 565 0.70 14.65 -21.24
C VAL A 565 1.16 13.83 -22.44
N LYS A 566 0.27 12.97 -22.96
CA LYS A 566 0.49 12.26 -24.23
C LYS A 566 0.98 13.28 -25.27
N GLU A 567 1.95 12.90 -26.11
CA GLU A 567 2.46 13.71 -27.24
C GLU A 567 1.38 14.22 -28.23
N LYS A 568 0.10 13.92 -27.99
CA LYS A 568 -1.07 14.30 -28.78
C LYS A 568 -1.58 15.75 -28.59
N ASP A 569 -1.01 16.53 -27.66
CA ASP A 569 -1.48 17.91 -27.34
C ASP A 569 -0.54 19.04 -27.79
N LYS A 570 0.41 18.76 -28.69
CA LYS A 570 1.13 19.83 -29.41
C LYS A 570 0.21 20.45 -30.46
N ASN A 571 0.18 21.78 -30.54
CA ASN A 571 -0.63 22.56 -31.50
C ASN A 571 -2.15 22.45 -31.27
N VAL A 572 -2.58 22.54 -30.02
CA VAL A 572 -4.00 22.65 -29.66
C VAL A 572 -4.24 23.94 -28.87
N GLY A 573 -5.50 24.36 -28.81
CA GLY A 573 -5.93 25.51 -28.03
C GLY A 573 -6.95 25.14 -26.98
N PHE A 574 -7.11 25.98 -25.97
CA PHE A 574 -8.22 25.91 -25.02
C PHE A 574 -8.93 27.26 -24.94
N ILE A 575 -10.25 27.25 -24.83
CA ILE A 575 -11.08 28.42 -24.54
C ILE A 575 -12.03 28.04 -23.40
N ASN A 576 -11.93 28.73 -22.26
CA ASN A 576 -12.73 28.48 -21.05
C ASN A 576 -12.80 26.99 -20.64
N GLY A 577 -11.67 26.28 -20.72
CA GLY A 577 -11.58 24.85 -20.40
C GLY A 577 -11.93 23.89 -21.54
N GLU A 578 -12.55 24.34 -22.63
CA GLU A 578 -12.88 23.49 -23.77
C GLU A 578 -11.70 23.41 -24.76
N LYS A 579 -11.36 22.18 -25.17
CA LYS A 579 -10.30 21.94 -26.16
C LYS A 579 -10.78 22.30 -27.56
N VAL A 580 -10.09 23.23 -28.21
CA VAL A 580 -10.39 23.73 -29.56
C VAL A 580 -9.18 23.58 -30.49
N ARG A 581 -9.38 23.86 -31.78
CA ARG A 581 -8.26 23.93 -32.74
C ARG A 581 -7.37 25.13 -32.42
N TYR A 582 -6.08 25.00 -32.72
CA TYR A 582 -5.10 26.06 -32.48
C TYR A 582 -5.52 27.40 -33.09
N GLU A 583 -6.03 27.40 -34.32
CA GLU A 583 -6.41 28.63 -35.04
C GLU A 583 -7.59 29.35 -34.37
N GLU A 584 -8.47 28.61 -33.69
CA GLU A 584 -9.64 29.14 -33.00
C GLU A 584 -9.23 29.85 -31.71
N ALA A 585 -8.43 29.19 -30.87
CA ALA A 585 -7.83 29.81 -29.69
C ALA A 585 -6.92 31.00 -30.06
N PHE A 586 -6.20 30.90 -31.19
CA PHE A 586 -5.32 31.96 -31.67
C PHE A 586 -6.11 33.23 -31.98
N ARG A 587 -7.22 33.11 -32.72
CA ARG A 587 -8.10 34.23 -33.04
C ARG A 587 -8.73 34.83 -31.79
N GLU A 588 -9.15 34.01 -30.83
CA GLU A 588 -9.74 34.52 -29.59
C GLU A 588 -8.70 35.23 -28.72
N ALA A 589 -7.47 34.71 -28.63
CA ALA A 589 -6.37 35.37 -27.92
C ALA A 589 -6.04 36.75 -28.52
N VAL A 590 -5.97 36.87 -29.85
CA VAL A 590 -5.76 38.16 -30.52
C VAL A 590 -6.94 39.11 -30.29
N LYS A 591 -8.18 38.60 -30.38
CA LYS A 591 -9.40 39.38 -30.13
C LYS A 591 -9.45 39.94 -28.71
N LEU A 592 -9.03 39.16 -27.70
CA LEU A 592 -8.92 39.64 -26.32
C LEU A 592 -7.85 40.73 -26.20
N LEU A 593 -6.67 40.53 -26.82
CA LEU A 593 -5.60 41.53 -26.80
C LEU A 593 -6.03 42.86 -27.42
N MET A 594 -6.73 42.84 -28.55
CA MET A 594 -7.20 44.05 -29.23
C MET A 594 -8.31 44.79 -28.47
N LYS A 595 -9.08 44.09 -27.63
CA LYS A 595 -10.17 44.69 -26.84
C LYS A 595 -9.73 45.19 -25.47
N ALA A 596 -8.55 44.79 -25.01
CA ALA A 596 -8.05 45.16 -23.70
C ALA A 596 -7.64 46.64 -23.66
N GLU A 597 -8.14 47.37 -22.67
CA GLU A 597 -7.79 48.75 -22.40
C GLU A 597 -6.45 48.86 -21.67
N ARG A 598 -6.15 47.90 -20.79
CA ARG A 598 -5.01 47.95 -19.84
C ARG A 598 -4.22 46.61 -19.84
N PRO A 599 -3.86 46.04 -21.01
CA PRO A 599 -3.29 44.71 -21.08
C PRO A 599 -1.90 44.64 -20.44
N THR A 600 -1.55 43.49 -19.90
CA THR A 600 -0.26 43.22 -19.25
C THR A 600 0.33 41.93 -19.79
N ILE A 601 1.60 41.94 -20.21
CA ILE A 601 2.38 40.74 -20.50
C ILE A 601 3.20 40.36 -19.28
N ILE A 602 3.15 39.08 -18.94
CA ILE A 602 4.05 38.44 -17.99
C ILE A 602 5.07 37.62 -18.77
N VAL A 603 6.33 38.03 -18.73
CA VAL A 603 7.44 37.37 -19.40
C VAL A 603 8.19 36.47 -18.42
N GLY A 604 8.06 35.15 -18.59
CA GLY A 604 8.73 34.15 -17.76
C GLY A 604 10.20 33.92 -18.10
N PRO A 605 10.90 33.09 -17.30
CA PRO A 605 12.33 32.84 -17.42
C PRO A 605 12.75 32.25 -18.78
N LEU A 606 11.86 31.53 -19.49
CA LEU A 606 12.19 30.92 -20.79
C LEU A 606 12.36 31.95 -21.92
N VAL A 607 11.90 33.18 -21.70
CA VAL A 607 12.02 34.29 -22.67
C VAL A 607 12.85 35.44 -22.09
N LEU A 608 12.81 35.66 -20.78
CA LEU A 608 13.55 36.75 -20.13
C LEU A 608 15.07 36.58 -20.21
N TRP A 609 15.55 35.34 -20.09
CA TRP A 609 16.97 35.01 -20.08
C TRP A 609 17.42 34.47 -21.43
N ARG A 610 18.63 34.83 -21.86
CA ARG A 610 19.21 34.37 -23.12
C ARG A 610 19.63 32.90 -23.05
N TRP A 611 18.79 32.00 -23.57
CA TRP A 611 19.06 30.56 -23.65
C TRP A 611 19.56 30.11 -25.04
N SER A 612 19.00 30.69 -26.09
CA SER A 612 19.28 30.33 -27.48
C SER A 612 18.93 31.51 -28.40
N GLU A 613 19.29 31.40 -29.69
CA GLU A 613 18.85 32.36 -30.71
C GLU A 613 17.31 32.43 -30.82
N GLU A 614 16.61 31.32 -30.58
CA GLU A 614 15.14 31.32 -30.55
C GLU A 614 14.59 32.18 -29.40
N THR A 615 15.22 32.12 -28.23
CA THR A 615 14.82 32.96 -27.09
C THR A 615 15.07 34.44 -27.35
N GLU A 616 16.22 34.79 -27.95
CA GLU A 616 16.51 36.18 -28.35
C GLU A 616 15.44 36.69 -29.32
N ARG A 617 15.09 35.89 -30.33
CA ARG A 617 14.01 36.20 -31.28
C ARG A 617 12.66 36.36 -30.59
N LYS A 618 12.32 35.49 -29.62
CA LYS A 618 11.09 35.65 -28.81
C LYS A 618 11.10 36.95 -28.00
N ALA A 619 12.24 37.33 -27.43
CA ALA A 619 12.40 38.59 -26.69
C ALA A 619 12.23 39.81 -27.60
N GLU A 620 12.79 39.80 -28.82
CA GLU A 620 12.56 40.84 -29.84
C GLU A 620 11.07 40.97 -30.19
N LEU A 621 10.37 39.84 -30.35
CA LEU A 621 8.95 39.81 -30.65
C LEU A 621 8.09 40.37 -29.50
N VAL A 622 8.45 40.10 -28.23
CA VAL A 622 7.78 40.71 -27.07
C VAL A 622 8.00 42.23 -27.06
N LYS A 623 9.20 42.71 -27.37
CA LYS A 623 9.49 44.14 -27.49
C LYS A 623 8.67 44.79 -28.62
N LYS A 624 8.62 44.14 -29.79
CA LYS A 624 7.79 44.57 -30.92
C LYS A 624 6.30 44.63 -30.55
N LEU A 625 5.82 43.67 -29.76
CA LEU A 625 4.44 43.67 -29.27
C LEU A 625 4.15 44.88 -28.37
N LYS A 626 5.09 45.26 -27.49
CA LYS A 626 5.01 46.49 -26.69
C LYS A 626 5.03 47.76 -27.56
N GLU A 627 5.80 47.79 -28.63
CA GLU A 627 5.83 48.92 -29.57
C GLU A 627 4.50 49.06 -30.34
N LEU A 628 3.88 47.95 -30.73
CA LEU A 628 2.60 47.92 -31.43
C LEU A 628 1.41 48.29 -30.53
N PHE A 629 1.49 47.98 -29.23
CA PHE A 629 0.46 48.30 -28.23
C PHE A 629 1.04 49.20 -27.13
N PRO A 630 1.04 50.53 -27.29
CA PRO A 630 1.66 51.44 -26.32
C PRO A 630 1.12 51.33 -24.89
N ASN A 631 -0.16 50.97 -24.74
CA ASN A 631 -0.85 50.74 -23.46
C ASN A 631 -0.53 49.38 -22.79
N LEU A 632 0.22 48.50 -23.46
CA LEU A 632 0.61 47.18 -22.96
C LEU A 632 1.67 47.30 -21.86
N ASN A 633 1.39 46.86 -20.65
CA ASN A 633 2.38 46.79 -19.59
C ASN A 633 3.24 45.52 -19.74
N VAL A 634 4.51 45.59 -19.37
CA VAL A 634 5.41 44.42 -19.38
C VAL A 634 5.89 44.19 -17.96
N HIS A 635 5.58 43.02 -17.43
CA HIS A 635 6.10 42.50 -16.18
C HIS A 635 6.95 41.27 -16.44
N VAL A 636 8.03 41.15 -15.68
CA VAL A 636 8.98 40.05 -15.81
C VAL A 636 8.86 39.12 -14.61
N LEU A 637 8.88 37.81 -14.87
CA LEU A 637 8.98 36.71 -13.91
C LEU A 637 10.39 36.09 -14.05
N PRO A 638 11.39 36.64 -13.35
CA PRO A 638 12.78 36.21 -13.50
C PRO A 638 13.13 34.85 -12.89
N ASP A 639 12.44 34.41 -11.84
CA ASP A 639 12.64 33.12 -11.17
C ASP A 639 11.37 32.77 -10.36
N TYR A 640 11.09 31.48 -10.16
CA TYR A 640 9.95 30.99 -9.38
C TYR A 640 10.30 30.64 -7.93
N ARG A 641 11.59 30.59 -7.58
CA ARG A 641 12.02 30.15 -6.26
C ARG A 641 11.79 31.26 -5.21
N PRO A 642 11.04 31.00 -4.12
CA PRO A 642 11.00 31.92 -3.00
C PRO A 642 12.38 31.96 -2.33
N LYS A 643 12.95 33.16 -2.16
CA LYS A 643 14.25 33.31 -1.47
C LYS A 643 14.06 33.26 0.05
N ASN A 644 14.64 32.22 0.66
CA ASN A 644 15.08 32.05 2.06
C ASN A 644 14.10 32.35 3.23
N LYS A 645 13.31 31.34 3.64
CA LYS A 645 12.50 31.12 4.88
C LYS A 645 12.31 32.23 5.97
N ASN A 646 13.28 33.07 6.34
CA ASN A 646 13.15 34.11 7.38
C ASN A 646 12.45 35.37 6.83
N PHE A 647 11.18 35.22 6.43
CA PHE A 647 10.39 36.30 5.83
C PHE A 647 9.42 36.88 6.86
N ASP A 648 9.62 38.15 7.23
CA ASP A 648 8.62 38.97 7.93
C ASP A 648 7.95 39.92 6.93
N PRO A 649 6.73 39.59 6.44
CA PRO A 649 6.02 40.40 5.45
C PRO A 649 5.68 41.82 5.92
N SER A 650 5.82 42.12 7.21
CA SER A 650 5.54 43.44 7.78
C SER A 650 6.76 44.38 7.80
N ARG A 651 7.97 43.87 7.52
CA ARG A 651 9.24 44.63 7.72
C ARG A 651 10.11 44.80 6.47
N GLU A 652 10.09 43.88 5.51
CA GLU A 652 10.96 43.95 4.32
C GLU A 652 10.16 43.82 3.01
N ILE A 653 10.32 44.82 2.13
CA ILE A 653 9.89 44.86 0.73
C ILE A 653 11.19 44.91 -0.11
N ASP A 654 11.37 44.11 -1.16
CA ASP A 654 12.66 43.69 -1.77
C ASP A 654 13.34 42.50 -1.02
N PRO A 655 13.84 41.46 -1.72
CA PRO A 655 13.72 41.19 -3.16
C PRO A 655 12.26 41.11 -3.62
N PRO A 656 11.89 41.69 -4.78
CA PRO A 656 10.50 41.70 -5.21
C PRO A 656 10.04 40.26 -5.41
N ASN A 657 8.85 39.95 -4.89
CA ASN A 657 8.06 38.88 -5.45
C ASN A 657 7.32 39.45 -6.67
N PRO A 658 7.73 39.15 -7.91
CA PRO A 658 7.03 39.65 -9.10
C PRO A 658 5.55 39.21 -9.13
N HIS A 659 5.16 38.18 -8.36
CA HIS A 659 3.76 37.86 -8.11
C HIS A 659 3.01 39.01 -7.42
N ILE A 660 3.60 39.76 -6.48
CA ILE A 660 2.92 40.88 -5.80
C ILE A 660 2.62 42.02 -6.79
N SER A 661 3.54 42.33 -7.71
CA SER A 661 3.32 43.34 -8.76
C SER A 661 2.23 42.92 -9.75
N ILE A 662 2.17 41.62 -10.06
CA ILE A 662 1.17 41.03 -10.95
C ILE A 662 -0.23 40.95 -10.28
N LEU A 663 -0.29 40.71 -8.95
CA LEU A 663 -1.54 40.53 -8.20
C LEU A 663 -2.23 41.85 -7.83
N HIS A 664 -1.50 42.96 -7.70
CA HIS A 664 -2.07 44.25 -7.30
C HIS A 664 -2.21 45.26 -8.46
N GLY A 665 -1.79 44.90 -9.66
CA GLY A 665 -1.98 45.74 -10.83
C GLY A 665 -3.41 45.64 -11.39
N ASN A 666 -3.90 46.75 -11.95
CA ASN A 666 -5.30 46.89 -12.34
C ASN A 666 -5.52 46.51 -13.81
N HIS A 667 -5.30 45.23 -14.13
CA HIS A 667 -5.28 44.66 -15.48
C HIS A 667 -6.67 44.12 -15.87
N ASP A 668 -7.09 44.31 -17.12
CA ASP A 668 -8.24 43.60 -17.72
C ASP A 668 -7.82 42.36 -18.53
N LEU A 669 -6.57 42.30 -18.98
CA LEU A 669 -5.99 41.15 -19.66
C LEU A 669 -4.55 40.89 -19.19
N THR A 670 -4.24 39.64 -18.91
CA THR A 670 -2.91 39.14 -18.57
C THR A 670 -2.47 38.09 -19.58
N LEU A 671 -1.44 38.39 -20.37
CA LEU A 671 -0.83 37.52 -21.37
C LEU A 671 0.47 36.92 -20.83
N MET A 672 0.55 35.60 -20.69
CA MET A 672 1.76 34.92 -20.20
C MET A 672 2.57 34.34 -21.35
N ILE A 673 3.87 34.66 -21.39
CA ILE A 673 4.81 34.18 -22.41
C ILE A 673 6.10 33.71 -21.73
N GLY A 674 6.57 32.51 -22.06
CA GLY A 674 7.85 32.01 -21.54
C GLY A 674 7.83 31.59 -20.06
N VAL A 675 6.63 31.38 -19.51
CA VAL A 675 6.47 30.70 -18.22
C VAL A 675 6.60 29.19 -18.47
N HIS A 676 7.28 28.49 -17.56
CA HIS A 676 7.42 27.04 -17.66
C HIS A 676 6.04 26.42 -17.49
N CYS A 677 5.71 25.40 -18.28
CA CYS A 677 4.37 24.85 -18.34
C CYS A 677 3.95 24.31 -16.96
N TYR A 678 4.87 23.65 -16.23
CA TYR A 678 4.59 23.16 -14.88
C TYR A 678 4.34 24.25 -13.82
N ARG A 679 4.71 25.51 -14.09
CA ARG A 679 4.41 26.67 -13.22
C ARG A 679 3.23 27.49 -13.72
N THR A 680 2.78 27.28 -14.95
CA THR A 680 1.77 28.12 -15.59
C THR A 680 0.42 27.98 -14.87
N ASP A 681 -0.01 26.77 -14.53
CA ASP A 681 -1.26 26.54 -13.78
C ASP A 681 -1.24 27.15 -12.37
N PHE A 682 -0.07 27.23 -11.74
CA PHE A 682 0.08 27.91 -10.46
C PHE A 682 -0.16 29.43 -10.61
N VAL A 683 0.46 30.04 -11.62
CA VAL A 683 0.32 31.48 -11.87
C VAL A 683 -1.12 31.82 -12.30
N ILE A 684 -1.76 30.99 -13.13
CA ILE A 684 -3.18 31.13 -13.49
C ILE A 684 -4.06 31.14 -12.23
N ARG A 685 -3.88 30.17 -11.33
CA ARG A 685 -4.67 30.07 -10.09
C ARG A 685 -4.47 31.28 -9.18
N LEU A 686 -3.24 31.75 -9.02
CA LEU A 686 -2.95 32.98 -8.25
C LEU A 686 -3.67 34.19 -8.84
N LEU A 687 -3.57 34.38 -10.15
CA LEU A 687 -4.24 35.48 -10.85
C LEU A 687 -5.76 35.42 -10.67
N LYS A 688 -6.38 34.27 -10.90
CA LYS A 688 -7.84 34.09 -10.73
C LYS A 688 -8.32 34.32 -9.30
N LYS A 689 -7.50 33.96 -8.29
CA LYS A 689 -7.86 34.09 -6.87
C LYS A 689 -7.84 35.55 -6.40
N HIS A 690 -7.03 36.39 -7.01
CA HIS A 690 -6.72 37.73 -6.50
C HIS A 690 -7.04 38.87 -7.47
N THR A 691 -7.38 38.56 -8.73
CA THR A 691 -7.65 39.54 -9.78
C THR A 691 -8.79 39.07 -10.70
N ASP A 692 -9.51 40.01 -11.28
CA ASP A 692 -10.57 39.74 -12.27
C ASP A 692 -10.06 39.75 -13.73
N THR A 693 -8.73 39.70 -13.92
CA THR A 693 -8.10 39.78 -15.26
C THR A 693 -8.43 38.55 -16.10
N LYS A 694 -8.62 38.75 -17.41
CA LYS A 694 -8.65 37.63 -18.37
C LYS A 694 -7.25 37.08 -18.58
N ILE A 695 -7.09 35.75 -18.60
CA ILE A 695 -5.77 35.12 -18.66
C ILE A 695 -5.59 34.41 -20.00
N VAL A 696 -4.56 34.82 -20.73
CA VAL A 696 -4.13 34.19 -21.99
C VAL A 696 -2.74 33.61 -21.81
N THR A 697 -2.53 32.34 -22.18
CA THR A 697 -1.21 31.70 -22.07
C THR A 697 -0.67 31.26 -23.43
N LEU A 698 0.57 31.68 -23.73
CA LEU A 698 1.34 31.30 -24.92
C LEU A 698 2.47 30.36 -24.50
N CYS A 699 2.17 29.06 -24.40
CA CYS A 699 3.06 28.08 -23.80
C CYS A 699 3.90 27.32 -24.84
N ASN A 700 5.15 27.01 -24.48
CA ASN A 700 6.09 26.31 -25.36
C ASN A 700 5.71 24.83 -25.60
N LEU A 701 5.09 24.15 -24.62
CA LEU A 701 4.87 22.69 -24.67
C LEU A 701 3.40 22.30 -24.82
N TYR A 702 2.59 22.50 -23.78
CA TYR A 702 1.17 22.10 -23.74
C TYR A 702 0.26 23.27 -23.35
N GLY A 703 -1.05 23.10 -23.54
CA GLY A 703 -2.06 24.11 -23.24
C GLY A 703 -2.66 23.91 -21.84
N HIS A 704 -3.16 25.00 -21.26
CA HIS A 704 -3.65 25.08 -19.89
C HIS A 704 -5.16 25.36 -19.89
N PRO A 705 -6.00 24.34 -19.61
CA PRO A 705 -7.46 24.48 -19.60
C PRO A 705 -7.98 25.52 -18.58
N ASP A 706 -7.20 25.75 -17.52
CA ASP A 706 -7.55 26.71 -16.48
C ASP A 706 -7.41 28.17 -16.92
N ALA A 707 -6.78 28.48 -18.05
CA ALA A 707 -6.76 29.84 -18.59
C ALA A 707 -8.08 30.19 -19.32
N ASP A 708 -8.39 31.48 -19.49
CA ASP A 708 -9.51 31.88 -20.36
C ASP A 708 -9.23 31.49 -21.81
N VAL A 709 -7.97 31.68 -22.25
CA VAL A 709 -7.47 31.15 -23.53
C VAL A 709 -6.04 30.59 -23.35
N SER A 710 -5.76 29.43 -23.93
CA SER A 710 -4.40 28.86 -23.92
C SER A 710 -4.00 28.32 -25.28
N LEU A 711 -2.73 28.53 -25.64
CA LEU A 711 -2.12 28.04 -26.88
C LEU A 711 -0.86 27.23 -26.55
N SER A 712 -0.76 26.03 -27.14
CA SER A 712 0.40 25.15 -26.98
C SER A 712 1.37 25.21 -28.17
N GLY A 713 2.62 24.79 -27.92
CA GLY A 713 3.64 24.67 -28.96
C GLY A 713 4.06 26.02 -29.56
N ILE A 714 4.14 27.08 -28.76
CA ILE A 714 4.53 28.42 -29.21
C ILE A 714 6.05 28.50 -29.43
N ASN A 715 6.48 28.43 -30.69
CA ASN A 715 7.85 28.74 -31.12
C ASN A 715 7.97 30.21 -31.55
N ALA A 716 9.17 30.66 -31.94
CA ALA A 716 9.38 32.03 -32.39
C ALA A 716 8.53 32.41 -33.63
N GLU A 717 8.33 31.47 -34.57
CA GLU A 717 7.54 31.70 -35.79
C GLU A 717 6.06 31.97 -35.47
N LYS A 718 5.45 31.13 -34.61
CA LYS A 718 4.06 31.33 -34.18
C LYS A 718 3.87 32.57 -33.33
N LEU A 719 4.87 32.92 -32.51
CA LEU A 719 4.83 34.18 -31.77
C LEU A 719 4.92 35.36 -32.75
N GLU A 720 5.71 35.27 -33.82
CA GLU A 720 5.77 36.30 -34.85
C GLU A 720 4.44 36.44 -35.60
N GLU A 721 3.79 35.33 -35.94
CA GLU A 721 2.43 35.35 -36.46
C GLU A 721 1.47 36.06 -35.50
N PHE A 722 1.51 35.72 -34.20
CA PHE A 722 0.68 36.36 -33.17
C PHE A 722 0.92 37.87 -33.07
N VAL A 723 2.18 38.31 -33.14
CA VAL A 723 2.56 39.73 -33.05
C VAL A 723 2.17 40.52 -34.30
N ASN A 724 2.25 39.91 -35.49
CA ASN A 724 1.94 40.58 -36.76
C ASN A 724 0.45 40.51 -37.15
N TYR A 725 -0.33 39.59 -36.59
CA TYR A 725 -1.74 39.44 -36.93
C TYR A 725 -2.59 40.71 -36.68
N PRO A 726 -2.40 41.47 -35.57
CA PRO A 726 -3.13 42.70 -35.33
C PRO A 726 -2.90 43.80 -36.39
N SER A 727 -1.70 43.90 -36.96
CA SER A 727 -1.42 44.89 -38.03
C SER A 727 -2.03 44.47 -39.37
N MET A 728 -2.16 43.16 -39.63
CA MET A 728 -2.89 42.66 -40.81
C MET A 728 -4.40 42.96 -40.74
N LEU A 729 -4.99 43.03 -39.54
CA LEU A 729 -6.40 43.41 -39.35
C LEU A 729 -6.67 44.91 -39.51
N ASN A 730 -5.67 45.78 -39.32
CA ASN A 730 -5.77 47.22 -39.58
C ASN A 730 -5.50 47.60 -41.05
N THR A 731 -5.07 46.64 -41.88
CA THR A 731 -4.77 46.83 -43.32
C THR A 731 -5.83 46.16 -44.23
N LEU A 732 -6.83 45.50 -43.63
CA LEU A 732 -8.05 44.96 -44.23
C LEU A 732 -9.23 45.86 -43.84
#